data_AF-A0A6C0I135-F1
#
_entry.id   AF-A0A6C0I135-F1
#
_cell.length_a   1.000
_cell.length_b   1.000
_cell.length_c   1.000
_cell.angle_alpha   90.00
_cell.angle_beta   90.00
_cell.angle_gamma   90.00
#
_symmetry.space_group_name_H-M   'P 1'
#
loop_
_entity.id
_entity.type
_entity.pdbx_description
1 polymer ?
#
loop_
_entity_poly.entity_id
_entity_poly.type
_entity_poly.pdbx_seq_one_letter_code
_entity_poly.pdbx_strand_id
1 'polypeptide(L)'
;MSAGGVFKIICNDGKADRMILATQLLNSRIKDIMVARKAAGKADFTPTLVDIERTHILYVNAHFKPYAAIGFEYNKVKPQSGSPALGNSILFSIPQFGDFFYDMVFHITLPAVHGTQVQFPTVVELIDQGDSANPRKNPFLQFVRRALTGSNVVSNMTSQYGGKLFNGTSEDKQLHCAIKYDFVDPFGNIFEKDSSTGLPINQEGIRNFVRYCEYPGNFLLRNVAFDVNGNPLDSYNTFASVMFEKYWVTTNKRTGYNRLIGQQVPIQGQGGLLSSSVIDPEYQQNLGLLGNQISPFERTVNNFSPNLLSNVPGTPSVQHTGKTVWTYLDPSEPKDIVNPKTYSGGQTDVSQSLLFFNNGPQTPKPVQSPLEMWIKLNFWFNNNVNLAVPSVAIPFGQRYINITLADTQSNSNGNLLFEVAGAYLKVTTIYDADSPTTFSGTNFSPNTTEIKYYPWSSESSYLNSKTGETNIPGITFPELSVNQLVVRDAISAELYINNIFVNPEIHDIYIKRIGFSLIRVFRQQFSNINGSSLSDILLSQLKWPIEYMFIALQPNWNTNTTQNANSWRDWHRMTKQINANPSATLLHNHHTELPSATPITGSQTSDVSRTQHSVTGDKYWLSVPTVDSLSLTSHGISIFDNFPSAFYNAYMPYNFGTLCMTTPEDLGVLFINFALFPGNYQPSGHINISRARETYVNPVSVYVSNTNGKVNFIAVAIAINFLLISDGSAVLRYST
;
A
#
# COMPACT_ATOMS: atom_id res chain seq x y z
N MET A 1 62.04 27.88 -3.11
CA MET A 1 61.17 27.88 -4.31
C MET A 1 59.73 27.83 -3.83
N SER A 2 59.01 28.96 -3.87
CA SER A 2 57.58 29.05 -3.55
C SER A 2 56.91 29.86 -4.65
N ALA A 3 56.93 29.32 -5.87
CA ALA A 3 56.10 29.83 -6.95
C ALA A 3 54.83 28.97 -6.94
N GLY A 4 53.68 29.57 -6.65
CA GLY A 4 52.39 28.88 -6.66
C GLY A 4 52.13 28.27 -8.04
N GLY A 5 51.77 26.98 -8.07
CA GLY A 5 51.48 26.25 -9.30
C GLY A 5 50.31 26.87 -10.09
N VAL A 6 50.30 26.63 -11.41
CA VAL A 6 49.32 27.14 -12.37
C VAL A 6 47.97 26.44 -12.17
N PHE A 7 47.22 26.84 -11.15
CA PHE A 7 45.79 26.55 -11.01
C PHE A 7 45.06 27.84 -10.63
N LYS A 8 44.89 28.75 -11.60
CA LYS A 8 43.90 29.84 -11.53
C LYS A 8 42.65 29.38 -12.27
N ILE A 9 41.65 28.89 -11.54
CA ILE A 9 40.36 28.58 -12.15
C ILE A 9 39.51 29.86 -12.23
N ILE A 10 39.54 30.77 -11.25
CA ILE A 10 38.88 32.09 -11.31
C ILE A 10 39.62 33.11 -10.41
N CYS A 11 40.01 34.28 -10.94
CA CYS A 11 40.39 35.47 -10.15
C CYS A 11 39.17 36.38 -10.02
N ASN A 12 38.35 36.13 -9.00
CA ASN A 12 37.09 36.83 -8.78
C ASN A 12 37.29 37.90 -7.68
N ASP A 13 37.62 39.12 -8.09
CA ASP A 13 37.85 40.29 -7.22
C ASP A 13 36.70 41.33 -7.31
N GLY A 14 35.54 40.90 -7.81
CA GLY A 14 34.37 41.75 -8.02
C GLY A 14 33.72 42.22 -6.71
N LYS A 15 32.82 43.22 -6.81
CA LYS A 15 32.06 43.73 -5.65
C LYS A 15 31.23 42.63 -4.98
N ALA A 16 30.67 41.70 -5.76
CA ALA A 16 29.92 40.55 -5.25
C ALA A 16 30.82 39.57 -4.48
N ASP A 17 32.02 39.29 -5.00
CA ASP A 17 32.97 38.37 -4.35
C ASP A 17 33.48 38.91 -3.01
N ARG A 18 33.61 40.23 -2.87
CA ARG A 18 33.94 40.87 -1.58
C ARG A 18 32.87 40.62 -0.51
N MET A 19 31.61 40.46 -0.91
CA MET A 19 30.53 40.14 0.04
C MET A 19 30.47 38.66 0.38
N ILE A 20 30.84 37.78 -0.56
CA ILE A 20 30.74 36.32 -0.40
C ILE A 20 31.99 35.74 0.27
N LEU A 21 33.17 36.09 -0.23
CA LEU A 21 34.46 35.52 0.21
C LEU A 21 35.20 36.44 1.18
N ALA A 22 34.98 37.76 1.08
CA ALA A 22 35.61 38.77 1.92
C ALA A 22 37.15 38.63 2.06
N THR A 23 37.83 38.20 0.99
CA THR A 23 39.27 37.85 1.00
C THR A 23 40.17 39.00 1.50
N GLN A 24 39.84 40.25 1.20
CA GLN A 24 40.58 41.41 1.70
C GLN A 24 40.47 41.54 3.23
N LEU A 25 39.26 41.33 3.78
CA LEU A 25 39.03 41.34 5.22
C LEU A 25 39.75 40.16 5.88
N LEU A 26 39.69 38.97 5.30
CA LEU A 26 40.43 37.80 5.78
C LEU A 26 41.93 38.10 5.87
N ASN A 27 42.52 38.62 4.80
CA ASN A 27 43.94 38.94 4.75
C ASN A 27 44.34 40.05 5.74
N SER A 28 43.49 41.07 5.93
CA SER A 28 43.70 42.09 6.96
C SER A 28 43.70 41.47 8.35
N ARG A 29 42.66 40.67 8.67
CA ARG A 29 42.54 40.01 9.97
C ARG A 29 43.71 39.07 10.26
N ILE A 30 44.16 38.29 9.27
CA ILE A 30 45.34 37.43 9.42
C ILE A 30 46.56 38.26 9.84
N LYS A 31 46.81 39.38 9.16
CA LYS A 31 47.93 40.28 9.51
C LYS A 31 47.77 40.88 10.90
N ASP A 32 46.59 41.39 11.23
CA ASP A 32 46.32 42.02 12.52
C ASP A 32 46.49 41.03 13.67
N ILE A 33 45.99 39.81 13.52
CA ILE A 33 46.14 38.73 14.51
C ILE A 33 47.62 38.34 14.65
N MET A 34 48.36 38.22 13.54
CA MET A 34 49.79 37.90 13.59
C MET A 34 50.59 38.96 14.33
N VAL A 35 50.31 40.25 14.07
CA VAL A 35 50.95 41.38 14.77
C VAL A 35 50.58 41.37 16.25
N ALA A 36 49.30 41.19 16.59
CA ALA A 36 48.85 41.14 17.98
C ALA A 36 49.46 39.97 18.77
N ARG A 37 49.53 38.76 18.17
CA ARG A 37 50.15 37.58 18.80
C ARG A 37 51.65 37.74 18.98
N LYS A 38 52.32 38.36 18.00
CA LYS A 38 53.74 38.71 18.10
C LYS A 38 53.99 39.74 19.20
N ALA A 39 53.16 40.78 19.29
CA ALA A 39 53.22 41.79 20.35
C ALA A 39 52.94 41.20 21.74
N ALA A 40 52.07 40.20 21.83
CA ALA A 40 51.79 39.44 23.04
C ALA A 40 52.88 38.40 23.40
N GLY A 41 53.99 38.35 22.65
CA GLY A 41 55.13 37.48 22.93
C GLY A 41 54.87 35.98 22.72
N LYS A 42 53.90 35.60 21.88
CA LYS A 42 53.64 34.18 21.57
C LYS A 42 54.73 33.61 20.67
N ALA A 43 55.20 32.39 20.96
CA ALA A 43 56.22 31.69 20.17
C ALA A 43 55.75 31.41 18.72
N ASP A 44 54.48 31.05 18.55
CA ASP A 44 53.82 30.96 17.25
C ASP A 44 52.85 32.13 17.07
N PHE A 45 53.18 33.00 16.11
CA PHE A 45 52.40 34.17 15.75
C PHE A 45 51.37 33.89 14.65
N THR A 46 51.30 32.68 14.09
CA THR A 46 50.25 32.34 13.12
C THR A 46 48.85 32.33 13.76
N PRO A 47 47.79 32.75 13.04
CA PRO A 47 46.42 32.69 13.56
C PRO A 47 45.96 31.25 13.79
N THR A 48 45.16 31.02 14.83
CA THR A 48 44.51 29.71 15.02
C THR A 48 43.30 29.57 14.10
N LEU A 49 42.84 28.33 13.87
CA LEU A 49 41.60 28.10 13.11
C LEU A 49 40.40 28.81 13.74
N VAL A 50 40.31 28.84 15.07
CA VAL A 50 39.27 29.58 15.80
C VAL A 50 39.30 31.06 15.47
N ASP A 51 40.48 31.67 15.35
CA ASP A 51 40.59 33.10 15.01
C ASP A 51 40.02 33.42 13.61
N ILE A 52 40.16 32.47 12.68
CA ILE A 52 39.65 32.53 11.30
C ILE A 52 38.14 32.24 11.27
N GLU A 53 37.69 31.18 11.94
CA GLU A 53 36.30 30.71 12.01
C GLU A 53 35.34 31.73 12.65
N ARG A 54 35.87 32.67 13.42
CA ARG A 54 35.08 33.81 13.94
C ARG A 54 34.44 34.65 12.85
N THR A 55 34.95 34.65 11.61
CA THR A 55 34.31 35.38 10.50
C THR A 55 34.19 34.60 9.19
N HIS A 56 35.02 33.57 8.95
CA HIS A 56 34.98 32.82 7.69
C HIS A 56 34.75 31.34 7.95
N ILE A 57 33.93 30.70 7.12
CA ILE A 57 33.77 29.25 7.15
C ILE A 57 34.91 28.57 6.39
N LEU A 58 35.47 27.51 6.97
CA LEU A 58 36.47 26.67 6.32
C LEU A 58 35.79 25.41 5.79
N TYR A 59 35.76 25.25 4.46
CA TYR A 59 35.15 24.08 3.82
C TYR A 59 36.00 22.81 3.93
N VAL A 60 37.31 22.96 4.11
CA VAL A 60 38.24 21.85 4.34
C VAL A 60 38.76 21.95 5.77
N ASN A 61 37.96 21.44 6.71
CA ASN A 61 38.32 21.35 8.12
C ASN A 61 37.85 20.01 8.70
N ALA A 62 38.74 19.29 9.39
CA ALA A 62 38.44 18.03 10.07
C ALA A 62 38.25 18.21 11.59
N HIS A 63 37.69 19.35 11.99
CA HIS A 63 37.42 19.66 13.39
C HIS A 63 36.28 18.79 13.94
N PHE A 64 36.49 18.16 15.10
CA PHE A 64 35.48 17.39 15.83
C PHE A 64 35.46 17.77 17.31
N LYS A 65 34.34 17.52 17.99
CA LYS A 65 34.21 17.72 19.44
C LYS A 65 34.24 16.35 20.13
N PRO A 66 35.07 16.14 21.17
CA PRO A 66 34.95 14.94 21.99
C PRO A 66 33.56 14.92 22.64
N TYR A 67 32.93 13.77 22.65
CA TYR A 67 31.62 13.55 23.27
C TYR A 67 31.81 12.90 24.64
N ALA A 68 30.84 13.08 25.54
CA ALA A 68 30.81 12.36 26.81
C ALA A 68 30.67 10.85 26.52
N ALA A 69 31.37 9.99 27.26
CA ALA A 69 31.29 8.55 27.05
C ALA A 69 29.84 8.07 27.25
N ILE A 70 29.30 7.41 26.22
CA ILE A 70 27.94 6.88 26.18
C ILE A 70 28.03 5.45 25.64
N GLY A 71 27.36 4.52 26.31
CA GLY A 71 27.11 3.16 25.83
C GLY A 71 25.61 2.91 25.72
N PHE A 72 25.18 1.96 24.89
CA PHE A 72 23.79 1.55 24.83
C PHE A 72 23.65 0.04 24.60
N GLU A 73 22.59 -0.55 25.14
CA GLU A 73 22.24 -1.94 24.87
C GLU A 73 20.72 -2.18 24.94
N TYR A 74 20.24 -3.12 24.14
CA TYR A 74 18.84 -3.53 24.19
C TYR A 74 18.63 -4.56 25.29
N ASN A 75 17.67 -4.28 26.17
CA ASN A 75 17.18 -5.20 27.16
C ASN A 75 15.81 -5.75 26.74
N LYS A 76 15.60 -7.04 26.96
CA LYS A 76 14.39 -7.77 26.61
C LYS A 76 13.49 -7.94 27.84
N VAL A 77 12.26 -7.46 27.73
CA VAL A 77 11.29 -7.43 28.82
C VAL A 77 10.08 -8.29 28.48
N LYS A 78 9.71 -9.18 29.41
CA LYS A 78 8.50 -10.00 29.31
C LYS A 78 7.30 -9.28 29.92
N PRO A 79 6.05 -9.63 29.53
CA PRO A 79 4.84 -9.11 30.16
C PRO A 79 4.81 -9.37 31.66
N GLN A 80 4.24 -8.46 32.45
CA GLN A 80 4.21 -8.55 33.90
C GLN A 80 3.27 -9.65 34.42
N SER A 81 2.16 -9.94 33.72
CA SER A 81 1.25 -11.03 34.08
C SER A 81 0.37 -11.47 32.89
N GLY A 82 -0.01 -12.76 32.89
CA GLY A 82 -0.88 -13.37 31.88
C GLY A 82 -0.14 -13.97 30.67
N SER A 83 -0.73 -15.00 30.06
CA SER A 83 -0.34 -15.40 28.70
C SER A 83 -0.93 -14.39 27.72
N PRO A 84 -0.13 -13.81 26.80
CA PRO A 84 -0.64 -12.84 25.85
C PRO A 84 -1.71 -13.50 24.97
N ALA A 85 -2.84 -12.82 24.82
CA ALA A 85 -3.96 -13.26 24.00
C ALA A 85 -4.48 -12.08 23.18
N LEU A 86 -4.95 -12.36 21.97
CA LEU A 86 -5.61 -11.35 21.14
C LEU A 86 -6.87 -10.82 21.83
N GLY A 87 -7.18 -9.53 21.63
CA GLY A 87 -8.27 -8.83 22.30
C GLY A 87 -7.99 -8.35 23.73
N ASN A 88 -6.91 -8.82 24.37
CA ASN A 88 -6.52 -8.41 25.73
C ASN A 88 -5.45 -7.30 25.72
N SER A 89 -5.35 -6.59 26.83
CA SER A 89 -4.25 -5.66 27.09
C SER A 89 -3.05 -6.37 27.73
N ILE A 90 -1.86 -6.03 27.28
CA ILE A 90 -0.58 -6.52 27.78
C ILE A 90 0.14 -5.35 28.47
N LEU A 91 0.62 -5.59 29.69
CA LEU A 91 1.37 -4.62 30.48
C LEU A 91 2.84 -5.01 30.57
N PHE A 92 3.73 -4.09 30.22
CA PHE A 92 5.18 -4.23 30.37
C PHE A 92 5.69 -3.24 31.40
N SER A 93 6.45 -3.72 32.39
CA SER A 93 7.16 -2.86 33.34
C SER A 93 8.53 -2.48 32.77
N ILE A 94 8.86 -1.19 32.78
CA ILE A 94 10.18 -0.75 32.29
C ILE A 94 11.21 -0.98 33.41
N PRO A 95 12.18 -1.90 33.26
CA PRO A 95 13.16 -2.23 34.30
C PRO A 95 14.09 -1.04 34.59
N GLN A 96 14.62 -0.96 35.81
CA GLN A 96 15.73 -0.03 36.12
C GLN A 96 17.03 -0.69 35.66
N PHE A 97 17.53 -0.28 34.51
CA PHE A 97 18.70 -0.89 33.90
C PHE A 97 19.70 0.17 33.42
N GLY A 98 19.34 0.96 32.39
CA GLY A 98 20.13 2.13 31.99
C GLY A 98 19.84 3.39 32.77
N ASP A 99 20.73 4.38 32.67
CA ASP A 99 20.54 5.74 33.18
C ASP A 99 19.43 6.46 32.41
N PHE A 100 19.30 6.14 31.12
CA PHE A 100 18.20 6.58 30.26
C PHE A 100 17.63 5.41 29.47
N PHE A 101 16.38 5.52 29.04
CA PHE A 101 15.81 4.64 28.04
C PHE A 101 15.37 5.45 26.80
N TYR A 102 15.61 4.84 25.63
CA TYR A 102 15.34 5.40 24.31
C TYR A 102 14.30 4.53 23.59
N ASP A 103 14.55 4.16 22.34
CA ASP A 103 13.60 3.50 21.46
C ASP A 103 13.15 2.14 21.99
N MET A 104 11.89 1.84 21.67
CA MET A 104 11.23 0.60 22.06
C MET A 104 10.62 -0.08 20.85
N VAL A 105 10.79 -1.40 20.78
CA VAL A 105 10.20 -2.25 19.75
C VAL A 105 9.44 -3.38 20.42
N PHE A 106 8.17 -3.52 20.05
CA PHE A 106 7.31 -4.60 20.48
C PHE A 106 7.44 -5.78 19.52
N HIS A 107 7.95 -6.90 20.03
CA HIS A 107 8.09 -8.15 19.29
C HIS A 107 6.91 -9.07 19.60
N ILE A 108 6.22 -9.55 18.57
CA ILE A 108 5.15 -10.53 18.71
C ILE A 108 5.26 -11.62 17.64
N THR A 109 5.04 -12.86 18.06
CA THR A 109 4.95 -14.02 17.17
C THR A 109 3.53 -14.54 17.21
N LEU A 110 2.84 -14.47 16.07
CA LEU A 110 1.55 -15.13 15.85
C LEU A 110 1.81 -16.53 15.32
N PRO A 111 1.10 -17.56 15.82
CA PRO A 111 1.33 -18.93 15.37
C PRO A 111 0.78 -19.18 13.97
N ALA A 112 1.06 -20.37 13.43
CA ALA A 112 0.54 -20.78 12.13
C ALA A 112 -0.99 -20.84 12.14
N VAL A 113 -1.62 -20.46 11.03
CA VAL A 113 -3.07 -20.39 10.89
C VAL A 113 -3.51 -21.14 9.63
N HIS A 114 -4.61 -21.88 9.71
CA HIS A 114 -5.23 -22.53 8.56
C HIS A 114 -6.74 -22.26 8.55
N GLY A 115 -7.35 -22.28 7.36
CA GLY A 115 -8.80 -22.09 7.24
C GLY A 115 -9.59 -23.22 7.85
N THR A 116 -10.87 -22.95 8.13
CA THR A 116 -11.83 -23.94 8.64
C THR A 116 -12.17 -24.94 7.53
N GLN A 117 -12.36 -26.21 7.89
CA GLN A 117 -12.80 -27.25 6.96
C GLN A 117 -14.32 -27.14 6.78
N VAL A 118 -14.73 -26.98 5.52
CA VAL A 118 -16.12 -26.77 5.12
C VAL A 118 -16.57 -27.98 4.29
N GLN A 119 -17.69 -28.59 4.68
CA GLN A 119 -18.25 -29.69 3.89
C GLN A 119 -18.79 -29.16 2.56
N PHE A 120 -18.71 -29.98 1.51
CA PHE A 120 -19.49 -29.71 0.30
C PHE A 120 -20.98 -29.68 0.70
N PRO A 121 -21.81 -28.85 0.06
CA PRO A 121 -23.22 -28.77 0.43
C PRO A 121 -23.91 -30.11 0.23
N THR A 122 -24.45 -30.68 1.30
CA THR A 122 -25.63 -31.55 1.19
C THR A 122 -26.84 -30.67 0.94
N VAL A 123 -27.62 -31.02 -0.08
CA VAL A 123 -28.87 -30.41 -0.55
C VAL A 123 -29.58 -29.54 0.50
N VAL A 124 -29.75 -28.24 0.21
CA VAL A 124 -30.68 -27.37 0.95
C VAL A 124 -32.09 -27.59 0.42
N GLU A 125 -33.04 -27.92 1.29
CA GLU A 125 -34.47 -28.01 0.96
C GLU A 125 -34.98 -26.68 0.39
N LEU A 126 -35.68 -26.75 -0.75
CA LEU A 126 -36.34 -25.62 -1.36
C LEU A 126 -37.65 -25.32 -0.61
N ILE A 127 -37.76 -24.15 0.02
CA ILE A 127 -39.06 -23.59 0.42
C ILE A 127 -39.69 -22.99 -0.84
N ASP A 128 -40.55 -23.75 -1.52
CA ASP A 128 -41.48 -23.22 -2.52
C ASP A 128 -42.47 -22.29 -1.80
N GLN A 129 -42.26 -20.98 -1.84
CA GLN A 129 -43.38 -20.04 -1.68
C GLN A 129 -44.03 -19.89 -3.05
N GLY A 130 -45.14 -20.60 -3.21
CA GLY A 130 -45.85 -20.75 -4.47
C GLY A 130 -46.15 -19.41 -5.15
N ASP A 131 -45.64 -19.28 -6.39
CA ASP A 131 -46.16 -18.31 -7.35
C ASP A 131 -46.20 -18.97 -8.73
N SER A 132 -47.31 -19.65 -8.99
CA SER A 132 -47.56 -20.54 -10.14
C SER A 132 -47.72 -19.81 -11.49
N ALA A 133 -47.41 -18.51 -11.58
CA ALA A 133 -47.82 -17.67 -12.71
C ALA A 133 -46.65 -17.13 -13.57
N ASN A 134 -45.39 -17.51 -13.32
CA ASN A 134 -44.26 -16.93 -14.08
C ASN A 134 -43.08 -17.91 -14.27
N PRO A 135 -42.98 -18.64 -15.41
CA PRO A 135 -41.92 -19.64 -15.62
C PRO A 135 -40.53 -19.06 -15.92
N ARG A 136 -40.27 -17.79 -15.57
CA ARG A 136 -39.08 -17.02 -15.99
C ARG A 136 -37.93 -16.97 -14.98
N LYS A 137 -37.86 -17.82 -13.97
CA LYS A 137 -36.84 -17.65 -12.92
C LYS A 137 -35.94 -18.88 -12.73
N ASN A 138 -34.70 -18.65 -13.17
CA ASN A 138 -33.44 -19.10 -12.56
C ASN A 138 -32.83 -20.46 -13.03
N PRO A 139 -31.73 -20.44 -13.81
CA PRO A 139 -31.04 -21.65 -14.25
C PRO A 139 -30.40 -22.46 -13.10
N PHE A 140 -30.12 -21.83 -11.95
CA PHE A 140 -29.58 -22.55 -10.78
C PHE A 140 -30.64 -23.43 -10.08
N LEU A 141 -31.91 -23.02 -10.12
CA LEU A 141 -33.03 -23.81 -9.58
C LEU A 141 -33.23 -25.12 -10.38
N GLN A 142 -32.83 -25.16 -11.65
CA GLN A 142 -32.80 -26.39 -12.45
C GLN A 142 -31.56 -27.26 -12.16
N PHE A 143 -30.43 -26.66 -11.77
CA PHE A 143 -29.22 -27.38 -11.34
C PHE A 143 -29.47 -28.17 -10.04
N VAL A 144 -30.04 -27.55 -9.00
CA VAL A 144 -30.34 -28.23 -7.72
C VAL A 144 -31.34 -29.37 -7.90
N ARG A 145 -32.34 -29.21 -8.80
CA ARG A 145 -33.32 -30.27 -9.11
C ARG A 145 -32.76 -31.46 -9.92
N ARG A 146 -31.66 -31.30 -10.67
CA ARG A 146 -31.22 -32.29 -11.69
C ARG A 146 -29.78 -32.78 -11.58
N ALA A 147 -28.93 -32.15 -10.75
CA ALA A 147 -27.70 -32.77 -10.27
C ALA A 147 -27.97 -34.13 -9.58
N LEU A 148 -29.21 -34.35 -9.10
CA LEU A 148 -29.70 -35.60 -8.53
C LEU A 148 -30.01 -36.72 -9.54
N THR A 149 -29.97 -36.49 -10.86
CA THR A 149 -30.37 -37.50 -11.86
C THR A 149 -29.28 -37.91 -12.86
N GLY A 150 -28.01 -37.56 -12.62
CA GLY A 150 -26.86 -38.17 -13.30
C GLY A 150 -26.81 -38.05 -14.84
N SER A 151 -27.49 -37.08 -15.44
CA SER A 151 -27.55 -36.93 -16.91
C SER A 151 -26.82 -35.66 -17.36
N ASN A 152 -25.95 -35.78 -18.37
CA ASN A 152 -25.39 -34.64 -19.10
C ASN A 152 -26.54 -33.87 -19.76
N VAL A 153 -26.93 -32.71 -19.25
CA VAL A 153 -28.02 -31.93 -19.85
C VAL A 153 -27.45 -30.91 -20.84
N VAL A 154 -27.73 -31.14 -22.12
CA VAL A 154 -27.88 -30.07 -23.11
C VAL A 154 -29.16 -29.33 -22.73
N SER A 155 -29.05 -28.15 -22.11
CA SER A 155 -30.20 -27.33 -21.77
C SER A 155 -30.67 -26.59 -23.02
N ASN A 156 -31.71 -27.07 -23.70
CA ASN A 156 -32.35 -26.31 -24.78
C ASN A 156 -32.99 -25.03 -24.18
N MET A 157 -32.22 -23.95 -24.05
CA MET A 157 -32.74 -22.64 -23.69
C MET A 157 -33.25 -21.95 -24.95
N THR A 158 -34.56 -21.99 -25.16
CA THR A 158 -35.24 -21.21 -26.19
C THR A 158 -35.26 -19.74 -25.77
N SER A 159 -34.39 -18.89 -26.35
CA SER A 159 -34.47 -17.45 -26.12
C SER A 159 -35.50 -16.82 -27.06
N GLN A 160 -36.68 -16.47 -26.54
CA GLN A 160 -37.68 -15.69 -27.26
C GLN A 160 -37.35 -14.19 -27.11
N TYR A 161 -36.91 -13.54 -28.20
CA TYR A 161 -36.71 -12.09 -28.23
C TYR A 161 -37.98 -11.42 -28.79
N GLY A 162 -38.62 -10.56 -27.99
CA GLY A 162 -39.67 -9.65 -28.45
C GLY A 162 -41.03 -10.27 -28.80
N GLY A 163 -41.85 -10.56 -27.79
CA GLY A 163 -43.31 -10.31 -27.81
C GLY A 163 -44.19 -10.73 -29.00
N LYS A 164 -43.83 -11.73 -29.82
CA LYS A 164 -44.73 -12.32 -30.81
C LYS A 164 -44.67 -13.84 -30.78
N LEU A 165 -45.86 -14.43 -30.62
CA LEU A 165 -46.09 -15.86 -30.80
C LEU A 165 -45.81 -16.20 -32.27
N PHE A 166 -44.74 -16.95 -32.54
CA PHE A 166 -44.60 -17.67 -33.80
C PHE A 166 -45.50 -18.89 -33.71
N ASN A 167 -46.61 -18.84 -34.45
CA ASN A 167 -47.42 -20.01 -34.76
C ASN A 167 -47.02 -20.41 -36.19
N GLY A 168 -46.08 -21.34 -36.32
CA GLY A 168 -45.55 -21.78 -37.60
C GLY A 168 -45.23 -23.28 -37.56
N THR A 169 -46.02 -24.08 -38.26
CA THR A 169 -45.71 -25.47 -38.58
C THR A 169 -44.61 -25.50 -39.64
N SER A 170 -43.35 -25.53 -39.21
CA SER A 170 -42.17 -25.93 -39.99
C SER A 170 -41.01 -26.09 -39.00
N GLU A 171 -40.22 -27.16 -39.11
CA GLU A 171 -39.04 -27.49 -38.29
C GLU A 171 -38.29 -26.24 -37.77
N ASP A 172 -38.57 -25.88 -36.51
CA ASP A 172 -38.04 -24.66 -35.89
C ASP A 172 -36.57 -24.84 -35.53
N LYS A 173 -35.72 -24.00 -36.14
CA LYS A 173 -34.28 -23.87 -35.89
C LYS A 173 -34.04 -23.31 -34.48
N GLN A 174 -33.78 -24.18 -33.52
CA GLN A 174 -33.50 -23.83 -32.13
C GLN A 174 -32.00 -23.54 -31.93
N LEU A 175 -31.68 -22.43 -31.24
CA LEU A 175 -30.35 -22.21 -30.66
C LEU A 175 -30.13 -23.24 -29.54
N HIS A 176 -29.20 -24.17 -29.72
CA HIS A 176 -28.79 -25.09 -28.67
C HIS A 176 -27.68 -24.44 -27.83
N CYS A 177 -27.92 -24.28 -26.53
CA CYS A 177 -26.92 -23.77 -25.59
C CYS A 177 -26.68 -24.82 -24.49
N ALA A 178 -25.55 -25.52 -24.53
CA ALA A 178 -25.21 -26.49 -23.49
C ALA A 178 -24.42 -25.79 -22.37
N ILE A 179 -24.88 -25.93 -21.11
CA ILE A 179 -24.18 -25.40 -19.94
C ILE A 179 -23.71 -26.57 -19.07
N LYS A 180 -22.40 -26.62 -18.79
CA LYS A 180 -21.78 -27.59 -17.89
C LYS A 180 -21.24 -26.90 -16.64
N TYR A 181 -21.51 -27.49 -15.48
CA TYR A 181 -21.02 -27.04 -14.18
C TYR A 181 -20.01 -28.05 -13.61
N ASP A 182 -18.83 -27.59 -13.23
CA ASP A 182 -17.79 -28.36 -12.57
C ASP A 182 -17.31 -27.60 -11.32
N PHE A 183 -16.97 -28.30 -10.23
CA PHE A 183 -16.24 -27.68 -9.12
C PHE A 183 -14.75 -27.78 -9.38
N VAL A 184 -14.04 -26.68 -9.17
CA VAL A 184 -12.59 -26.59 -9.32
C VAL A 184 -11.93 -25.96 -8.10
N ASP A 185 -10.67 -26.32 -7.85
CA ASP A 185 -9.83 -25.64 -6.88
C ASP A 185 -9.42 -24.23 -7.38
N PRO A 186 -8.78 -23.38 -6.55
CA PRO A 186 -8.32 -22.06 -6.97
C PRO A 186 -7.26 -22.08 -8.09
N PHE A 187 -6.69 -23.24 -8.40
CA PHE A 187 -5.68 -23.44 -9.45
C PHE A 187 -6.29 -23.97 -10.76
N GLY A 188 -7.61 -24.23 -10.79
CA GLY A 188 -8.34 -24.71 -11.97
C GLY A 188 -8.40 -26.23 -12.12
N ASN A 189 -7.90 -27.00 -11.14
CA ASN A 189 -8.01 -28.45 -11.13
C ASN A 189 -9.43 -28.86 -10.72
N ILE A 190 -10.02 -29.81 -11.47
CA ILE A 190 -11.37 -30.31 -11.20
C ILE A 190 -11.32 -31.27 -10.02
N PHE A 191 -12.24 -31.15 -9.06
CA PHE A 191 -12.36 -32.12 -7.98
C PHE A 191 -12.85 -33.48 -8.52
N GLU A 192 -12.27 -34.58 -8.03
CA GLU A 192 -12.69 -35.95 -8.39
C GLU A 192 -14.18 -36.13 -8.13
N LYS A 193 -14.93 -36.74 -9.06
CA LYS A 193 -16.39 -36.85 -9.00
C LYS A 193 -16.85 -38.28 -8.75
N ASP A 194 -17.83 -38.44 -7.87
CA ASP A 194 -18.47 -39.72 -7.63
C ASP A 194 -19.27 -40.10 -8.87
N SER A 195 -18.97 -41.28 -9.41
CA SER A 195 -19.62 -41.84 -10.59
C SER A 195 -21.14 -41.99 -10.48
N SER A 196 -21.69 -42.01 -9.26
CA SER A 196 -23.13 -42.18 -9.01
C SER A 196 -23.90 -40.86 -8.81
N THR A 197 -23.26 -39.83 -8.25
CA THR A 197 -23.89 -38.54 -7.90
C THR A 197 -23.39 -37.36 -8.72
N GLY A 198 -22.27 -37.49 -9.44
CA GLY A 198 -21.62 -36.41 -10.19
C GLY A 198 -21.04 -35.29 -9.31
N LEU A 199 -21.07 -35.45 -7.98
CA LEU A 199 -20.55 -34.53 -6.97
C LEU A 199 -19.12 -34.90 -6.58
N PRO A 200 -18.34 -33.98 -5.99
CA PRO A 200 -16.97 -34.25 -5.55
C PRO A 200 -16.87 -35.43 -4.55
N ILE A 201 -15.89 -36.33 -4.69
CA ILE A 201 -15.71 -37.60 -3.92
C ILE A 201 -15.29 -37.37 -2.45
N ASN A 202 -14.84 -36.18 -2.05
CA ASN A 202 -14.17 -36.05 -0.76
C ASN A 202 -15.14 -35.87 0.43
N GLN A 203 -15.23 -36.93 1.25
CA GLN A 203 -15.82 -36.93 2.61
C GLN A 203 -15.07 -36.02 3.60
N GLU A 204 -13.88 -35.52 3.24
CA GLU A 204 -13.09 -34.58 4.06
C GLU A 204 -13.31 -33.09 3.74
N GLY A 205 -14.25 -32.69 2.89
CA GLY A 205 -14.59 -31.27 2.69
C GLY A 205 -13.50 -30.38 2.04
N ILE A 206 -13.85 -29.13 1.77
CA ILE A 206 -12.99 -28.07 1.22
C ILE A 206 -12.38 -27.26 2.37
N ARG A 207 -11.13 -26.81 2.23
CA ARG A 207 -10.54 -25.84 3.16
C ARG A 207 -10.40 -24.48 2.51
N ASN A 208 -10.89 -23.44 3.18
CA ASN A 208 -10.66 -22.07 2.75
C ASN A 208 -9.18 -21.68 2.90
N PHE A 209 -8.70 -20.83 2.01
CA PHE A 209 -7.39 -20.24 2.14
C PHE A 209 -7.48 -19.09 3.15
N VAL A 210 -6.39 -18.78 3.83
CA VAL A 210 -6.31 -17.73 4.83
C VAL A 210 -5.29 -16.68 4.43
N ARG A 211 -5.56 -15.43 4.81
CA ARG A 211 -4.64 -14.28 4.65
C ARG A 211 -4.75 -13.34 5.86
N TYR A 212 -3.72 -12.54 6.09
CA TYR A 212 -3.75 -11.40 7.01
C TYR A 212 -4.29 -10.14 6.31
N CYS A 213 -4.78 -9.19 7.08
CA CYS A 213 -5.01 -7.83 6.59
C CYS A 213 -3.70 -7.17 6.11
N GLU A 214 -3.81 -6.14 5.29
CA GLU A 214 -2.67 -5.27 4.98
C GLU A 214 -2.21 -4.54 6.25
N TYR A 215 -0.91 -4.37 6.43
CA TYR A 215 -0.29 -3.73 7.59
C TYR A 215 -0.76 -4.32 8.95
N PRO A 216 -0.67 -5.65 9.16
CA PRO A 216 -1.25 -6.31 10.33
C PRO A 216 -0.63 -5.82 11.66
N GLY A 217 0.65 -5.42 11.67
CA GLY A 217 1.28 -4.84 12.85
C GLY A 217 0.67 -3.51 13.29
N ASN A 218 0.27 -2.65 12.35
CA ASN A 218 -0.44 -1.41 12.67
C ASN A 218 -1.85 -1.70 13.20
N PHE A 219 -2.54 -2.66 12.57
CA PHE A 219 -3.88 -3.07 12.98
C PHE A 219 -3.92 -3.68 14.38
N LEU A 220 -2.92 -4.51 14.70
CA LEU A 220 -2.83 -5.27 15.93
C LEU A 220 -2.77 -4.36 17.16
N LEU A 221 -2.05 -3.24 17.08
CA LEU A 221 -1.95 -2.28 18.18
C LEU A 221 -3.16 -1.34 18.18
N ARG A 222 -4.19 -1.69 18.95
CA ARG A 222 -5.41 -0.86 19.07
C ARG A 222 -5.15 0.42 19.83
N ASN A 223 -4.45 0.29 20.95
CA ASN A 223 -4.03 1.40 21.77
C ASN A 223 -2.68 1.10 22.40
N VAL A 224 -1.80 2.08 22.41
CA VAL A 224 -0.51 2.03 23.08
C VAL A 224 -0.42 3.23 24.00
N ALA A 225 -0.17 3.00 25.28
CA ALA A 225 -0.04 4.05 26.29
C ALA A 225 1.26 3.89 27.08
N PHE A 226 1.90 5.03 27.38
CA PHE A 226 2.99 5.13 28.33
C PHE A 226 2.46 5.73 29.63
N ASP A 227 2.29 4.86 30.62
CA ASP A 227 1.69 5.20 31.91
C ASP A 227 2.79 5.45 32.94
N VAL A 228 2.68 6.59 33.63
CA VAL A 228 3.52 6.94 34.77
C VAL A 228 2.63 7.30 35.96
N ASN A 229 2.81 6.62 37.09
CA ASN A 229 1.96 6.81 38.28
C ASN A 229 0.46 6.61 38.01
N GLY A 230 0.12 5.68 37.10
CA GLY A 230 -1.27 5.44 36.69
C GLY A 230 -1.85 6.51 35.76
N ASN A 231 -1.07 7.52 35.37
CA ASN A 231 -1.48 8.55 34.42
C ASN A 231 -0.82 8.30 33.05
N PRO A 232 -1.60 8.22 31.96
CA PRO A 232 -1.05 8.12 30.61
C PRO A 232 -0.39 9.45 30.23
N LEU A 233 0.94 9.46 30.12
CA LEU A 233 1.70 10.63 29.68
C LEU A 233 1.52 10.87 28.18
N ASP A 234 1.54 9.78 27.41
CA ASP A 234 1.27 9.79 25.99
C ASP A 234 0.57 8.49 25.59
N SER A 235 -0.34 8.59 24.64
CA SER A 235 -1.10 7.46 24.16
C SER A 235 -1.54 7.70 22.72
N TYR A 236 -1.48 6.66 21.91
CA TYR A 236 -1.94 6.71 20.54
C TYR A 236 -2.62 5.41 20.14
N ASN A 237 -3.59 5.54 19.24
CA ASN A 237 -4.31 4.40 18.69
C ASN A 237 -3.80 3.98 17.31
N THR A 238 -4.41 2.93 16.77
CA THR A 238 -4.13 2.40 15.43
C THR A 238 -4.06 3.48 14.33
N PHE A 239 -4.95 4.48 14.37
CA PHE A 239 -5.00 5.50 13.32
C PHE A 239 -3.79 6.43 13.35
N ALA A 240 -3.23 6.74 14.53
CA ALA A 240 -1.97 7.47 14.59
C ALA A 240 -0.84 6.68 13.94
N SER A 241 -0.76 5.37 14.17
CA SER A 241 0.23 4.51 13.51
C SER A 241 0.07 4.50 11.99
N VAL A 242 -1.18 4.46 11.51
CA VAL A 242 -1.50 4.54 10.06
C VAL A 242 -1.13 5.91 9.47
N MET A 243 -1.42 7.01 10.17
CA MET A 243 -0.97 8.35 9.71
C MET A 243 0.55 8.44 9.70
N PHE A 244 1.21 7.87 10.72
CA PHE A 244 2.65 7.88 10.81
C PHE A 244 3.29 7.07 9.67
N GLU A 245 2.71 5.92 9.34
CA GLU A 245 3.10 5.08 8.21
C GLU A 245 3.05 5.82 6.87
N LYS A 246 2.00 6.60 6.61
CA LYS A 246 1.81 7.30 5.33
C LYS A 246 2.73 8.50 5.15
N TYR A 247 3.08 9.20 6.24
CA TYR A 247 3.87 10.44 6.19
C TYR A 247 5.33 10.27 6.57
N TRP A 248 5.66 9.42 7.54
CA TRP A 248 7.00 9.39 8.15
C TRP A 248 7.84 8.18 7.75
N VAL A 249 7.32 7.31 6.88
CA VAL A 249 8.06 6.18 6.31
C VAL A 249 8.56 6.55 4.92
N THR A 250 9.81 7.00 4.84
CA THR A 250 10.48 7.37 3.60
C THR A 250 10.73 6.17 2.69
N THR A 251 10.80 6.40 1.37
CA THR A 251 10.94 5.33 0.36
C THR A 251 12.15 4.42 0.60
N ASN A 252 13.27 4.97 1.07
CA ASN A 252 14.48 4.21 1.43
C ASN A 252 14.31 3.32 2.67
N LYS A 253 13.29 3.55 3.50
CA LYS A 253 12.97 2.75 4.70
C LYS A 253 11.70 1.90 4.55
N ARG A 254 10.94 2.10 3.48
CA ARG A 254 9.67 1.42 3.19
C ARG A 254 9.76 -0.10 3.26
N THR A 255 10.75 -0.69 2.58
CA THR A 255 10.93 -2.15 2.56
C THR A 255 11.23 -2.71 3.96
N GLY A 256 12.05 -2.01 4.75
CA GLY A 256 12.35 -2.40 6.13
C GLY A 256 11.12 -2.30 7.02
N TYR A 257 10.40 -1.17 6.94
CA TYR A 257 9.16 -0.97 7.67
C TYR A 257 8.12 -2.05 7.35
N ASN A 258 7.91 -2.36 6.06
CA ASN A 258 6.97 -3.41 5.65
C ASN A 258 7.29 -4.76 6.30
N ARG A 259 8.57 -5.15 6.40
CA ARG A 259 8.97 -6.37 7.09
C ARG A 259 8.69 -6.31 8.59
N LEU A 260 8.99 -5.19 9.24
CA LEU A 260 8.78 -4.99 10.68
C LEU A 260 7.31 -5.19 11.08
N ILE A 261 6.37 -4.72 10.27
CA ILE A 261 4.93 -4.76 10.57
C ILE A 261 4.17 -5.90 9.87
N GLY A 262 4.87 -6.86 9.27
CA GLY A 262 4.25 -8.04 8.64
C GLY A 262 3.55 -7.76 7.29
N GLN A 263 3.92 -6.68 6.60
CA GLN A 263 3.46 -6.37 5.25
C GLN A 263 4.36 -7.04 4.20
N GLN A 264 3.74 -7.71 3.23
CA GLN A 264 4.47 -8.33 2.13
C GLN A 264 5.22 -7.31 1.27
N VAL A 265 6.37 -7.74 0.75
CA VAL A 265 7.22 -6.94 -0.13
C VAL A 265 7.20 -7.58 -1.52
N PRO A 266 6.99 -6.79 -2.59
CA PRO A 266 7.04 -7.31 -3.95
C PRO A 266 8.45 -7.79 -4.29
N ILE A 267 8.51 -8.96 -4.91
CA ILE A 267 9.75 -9.57 -5.39
C ILE A 267 9.79 -9.41 -6.90
N GLN A 268 10.95 -8.99 -7.41
CA GLN A 268 11.19 -8.79 -8.83
C GLN A 268 11.59 -10.11 -9.49
N GLY A 269 10.90 -10.48 -10.56
CA GLY A 269 11.19 -11.61 -11.44
C GLY A 269 11.41 -11.14 -12.88
N GLN A 270 12.13 -11.95 -13.65
CA GLN A 270 12.44 -11.66 -15.05
C GLN A 270 11.85 -12.75 -15.96
N GLY A 271 11.25 -12.34 -17.07
CA GLY A 271 10.77 -13.25 -18.11
C GLY A 271 11.89 -13.78 -19.01
N GLY A 272 11.53 -14.62 -19.98
CA GLY A 272 12.46 -15.01 -21.06
C GLY A 272 12.84 -13.81 -21.93
N LEU A 273 13.97 -13.91 -22.64
CA LEU A 273 14.35 -12.91 -23.64
C LEU A 273 13.37 -12.97 -24.82
N LEU A 274 12.86 -11.81 -25.22
CA LEU A 274 11.94 -11.64 -26.34
C LEU A 274 12.60 -10.78 -27.41
N SER A 275 12.47 -11.21 -28.66
CA SER A 275 12.79 -10.37 -29.82
C SER A 275 11.60 -9.45 -30.08
N SER A 276 11.79 -8.14 -29.95
CA SER A 276 10.73 -7.14 -30.13
C SER A 276 11.04 -6.25 -31.33
N SER A 277 10.03 -5.99 -32.16
CA SER A 277 10.14 -5.03 -33.25
C SER A 277 10.25 -3.60 -32.69
N VAL A 278 11.22 -2.83 -33.18
CA VAL A 278 11.36 -1.41 -32.83
C VAL A 278 10.66 -0.54 -33.88
N ILE A 279 9.85 0.43 -33.44
CA ILE A 279 9.17 1.40 -34.31
C ILE A 279 9.57 2.80 -33.87
N ASP A 280 10.08 3.61 -34.79
CA ASP A 280 10.38 5.04 -34.58
C ASP A 280 9.39 5.88 -35.43
N PRO A 281 8.55 6.75 -34.83
CA PRO A 281 7.62 7.59 -35.57
C PRO A 281 8.38 8.69 -36.35
N GLU A 282 8.34 8.61 -37.69
CA GLU A 282 8.99 9.56 -38.59
C GLU A 282 8.38 10.98 -38.54
N TYR A 283 9.22 12.03 -38.60
CA TYR A 283 8.79 13.40 -38.87
C TYR A 283 8.63 13.61 -40.40
N GLN A 284 7.40 13.44 -40.87
CA GLN A 284 6.83 14.06 -42.08
C GLN A 284 7.57 13.91 -43.44
N GLN A 285 8.20 12.79 -43.83
CA GLN A 285 8.66 12.66 -45.24
C GLN A 285 8.37 11.36 -46.01
N ASN A 286 7.68 10.32 -45.51
CA ASN A 286 7.18 9.23 -46.37
C ASN A 286 5.83 8.61 -45.96
N LEU A 287 4.99 8.31 -46.97
CA LEU A 287 3.80 7.45 -46.89
C LEU A 287 4.22 5.97 -46.86
N GLY A 288 4.76 5.50 -45.73
CA GLY A 288 5.00 4.07 -45.50
C GLY A 288 3.68 3.32 -45.31
N LEU A 289 3.14 2.69 -46.37
CA LEU A 289 2.00 1.78 -46.26
C LEU A 289 2.47 0.45 -45.61
N LEU A 290 1.72 -0.07 -44.63
CA LEU A 290 1.96 -1.37 -44.00
C LEU A 290 1.96 -2.48 -45.06
N GLY A 291 3.11 -3.11 -45.30
CA GLY A 291 3.24 -4.27 -46.18
C GLY A 291 2.88 -5.56 -45.45
N ASN A 292 1.98 -6.37 -46.01
CA ASN A 292 1.41 -7.54 -45.32
C ASN A 292 2.27 -8.82 -45.38
N GLN A 293 3.32 -8.89 -46.22
CA GLN A 293 4.23 -10.04 -46.31
C GLN A 293 5.61 -9.64 -46.85
N ILE A 294 6.65 -10.29 -46.31
CA ILE A 294 8.05 -10.45 -46.78
C ILE A 294 8.45 -9.52 -47.95
N SER A 295 9.11 -8.39 -47.62
CA SER A 295 9.70 -7.38 -48.52
C SER A 295 8.73 -6.36 -49.17
N PRO A 296 8.89 -5.02 -48.97
CA PRO A 296 10.05 -4.30 -48.44
C PRO A 296 9.70 -3.39 -47.23
N PHE A 297 10.23 -3.72 -46.04
CA PHE A 297 10.24 -2.82 -44.87
C PHE A 297 11.25 -1.66 -45.01
N GLU A 298 11.86 -1.52 -46.18
CA GLU A 298 13.08 -0.75 -46.45
C GLU A 298 12.83 0.72 -46.85
N ARG A 299 11.61 1.23 -46.69
CA ARG A 299 11.23 2.59 -47.12
C ARG A 299 11.02 3.56 -45.96
N THR A 300 11.77 3.40 -44.88
CA THR A 300 11.89 4.41 -43.82
C THR A 300 13.23 5.13 -43.94
N VAL A 301 13.24 6.42 -43.62
CA VAL A 301 14.46 7.24 -43.70
C VAL A 301 15.46 6.77 -42.64
N ASN A 302 16.75 6.65 -42.99
CA ASN A 302 17.82 6.29 -42.05
C ASN A 302 18.02 7.38 -40.98
N ASN A 303 17.25 7.35 -39.89
CA ASN A 303 17.42 8.22 -38.72
C ASN A 303 18.33 7.62 -37.64
N PHE A 304 18.85 6.40 -37.84
CA PHE A 304 19.89 5.85 -36.96
C PHE A 304 21.19 6.62 -37.17
N SER A 305 21.35 7.70 -36.41
CA SER A 305 22.63 8.39 -36.33
C SER A 305 23.71 7.41 -35.83
N PRO A 306 24.99 7.60 -36.21
CA PRO A 306 26.11 6.81 -35.68
C PRO A 306 26.19 6.77 -34.14
N ASN A 307 25.56 7.73 -33.44
CA ASN A 307 25.52 7.81 -31.98
C ASN A 307 24.55 6.82 -31.31
N LEU A 308 23.54 6.29 -32.01
CA LEU A 308 22.62 5.27 -31.48
C LEU A 308 23.15 3.85 -31.70
N LEU A 309 23.87 3.62 -32.80
CA LEU A 309 24.52 2.33 -33.09
C LEU A 309 25.74 2.06 -32.17
N SER A 310 26.31 3.09 -31.55
CA SER A 310 27.51 3.01 -30.71
C SER A 310 27.26 3.02 -29.20
N ASN A 311 26.09 3.49 -28.74
CA ASN A 311 25.79 3.71 -27.31
C ASN A 311 24.84 2.67 -26.66
N VAL A 312 24.40 1.64 -27.40
CA VAL A 312 23.68 0.51 -26.81
C VAL A 312 24.70 -0.58 -26.41
N PRO A 313 24.77 -1.00 -25.13
CA PRO A 313 25.41 -2.25 -24.76
C PRO A 313 24.58 -3.39 -25.36
N GLY A 314 24.94 -3.78 -26.58
CA GLY A 314 24.08 -4.57 -27.46
C GLY A 314 23.97 -3.85 -28.80
N THR A 315 25.02 -3.93 -29.61
CA THR A 315 24.90 -3.64 -31.05
C THR A 315 23.67 -4.38 -31.58
N PRO A 316 22.79 -3.75 -32.40
CA PRO A 316 21.70 -4.47 -33.06
C PRO A 316 22.30 -5.45 -34.07
N SER A 317 22.79 -6.59 -33.59
CA SER A 317 23.16 -7.71 -34.42
C SER A 317 21.86 -8.42 -34.75
N VAL A 318 21.43 -8.26 -36.00
CA VAL A 318 20.43 -9.13 -36.63
C VAL A 318 20.77 -10.58 -36.26
N GLN A 319 19.86 -11.29 -35.59
CA GLN A 319 20.03 -12.73 -35.35
C GLN A 319 19.97 -13.46 -36.69
N HIS A 320 21.10 -13.53 -37.38
CA HIS A 320 21.32 -14.49 -38.44
C HIS A 320 21.74 -15.82 -37.81
N THR A 321 21.02 -16.89 -38.13
CA THR A 321 21.51 -18.29 -38.05
C THR A 321 22.57 -18.55 -39.15
N GLY A 322 23.41 -17.55 -39.41
CA GLY A 322 24.50 -17.52 -40.36
C GLY A 322 25.70 -16.94 -39.64
N LYS A 323 26.88 -17.53 -39.89
CA LYS A 323 28.16 -17.34 -39.19
C LYS A 323 28.34 -15.94 -38.57
N THR A 324 28.00 -15.81 -37.28
CA THR A 324 28.33 -14.63 -36.50
C THR A 324 29.84 -14.68 -36.22
N VAL A 325 30.61 -13.79 -36.84
CA VAL A 325 32.03 -13.65 -36.52
C VAL A 325 32.12 -12.94 -35.18
N TRP A 326 32.19 -13.71 -34.09
CA TRP A 326 32.64 -13.20 -32.79
C TRP A 326 34.16 -13.11 -32.84
N THR A 327 34.72 -12.04 -33.38
CA THR A 327 36.09 -11.66 -33.03
C THR A 327 36.04 -11.00 -31.66
N TYR A 328 36.83 -11.52 -30.73
CA TYR A 328 37.09 -10.87 -29.45
C TYR A 328 37.53 -9.43 -29.75
N LEU A 329 36.72 -8.46 -29.32
CA LEU A 329 36.94 -7.04 -29.58
C LEU A 329 38.25 -6.59 -28.91
N ASP A 330 39.32 -6.51 -29.70
CA ASP A 330 40.38 -5.54 -29.50
C ASP A 330 39.74 -4.14 -29.58
N PRO A 331 39.91 -3.25 -28.58
CA PRO A 331 39.36 -1.90 -28.61
C PRO A 331 39.85 -1.03 -29.78
N SER A 332 40.84 -1.50 -30.54
CA SER A 332 41.45 -0.79 -31.66
C SER A 332 40.90 -1.12 -33.05
N GLU A 333 39.98 -2.10 -33.19
CA GLU A 333 39.32 -2.36 -34.47
C GLU A 333 38.04 -1.51 -34.66
N PRO A 334 37.82 -0.95 -35.88
CA PRO A 334 36.66 -0.11 -36.14
C PRO A 334 35.39 -0.96 -36.09
N LYS A 335 34.47 -0.61 -35.18
CA LYS A 335 33.05 -0.99 -35.31
C LYS A 335 32.60 -0.59 -36.72
N ASP A 336 31.84 -1.43 -37.41
CA ASP A 336 31.30 -1.12 -38.74
C ASP A 336 30.39 0.11 -38.70
N ILE A 337 30.99 1.30 -38.76
CA ILE A 337 30.34 2.59 -39.03
C ILE A 337 30.22 2.69 -40.56
N VAL A 338 29.61 1.68 -41.18
CA VAL A 338 29.33 1.70 -42.61
C VAL A 338 27.87 2.09 -42.77
N ASN A 339 27.69 3.26 -43.37
CA ASN A 339 26.42 3.86 -43.76
C ASN A 339 25.53 2.81 -44.45
N PRO A 340 24.46 2.28 -43.81
CA PRO A 340 23.79 1.14 -44.37
C PRO A 340 22.78 1.60 -45.41
N LYS A 341 23.16 1.50 -46.68
CA LYS A 341 22.15 1.30 -47.71
C LYS A 341 21.47 -0.04 -47.43
N THR A 342 20.17 0.02 -47.14
CA THR A 342 19.22 -1.10 -47.22
C THR A 342 19.64 -2.35 -46.43
N TYR A 343 19.54 -2.28 -45.10
CA TYR A 343 19.41 -3.50 -44.29
C TYR A 343 18.03 -4.11 -44.53
N SER A 344 18.00 -5.30 -45.11
CA SER A 344 16.79 -6.04 -45.54
C SER A 344 16.07 -6.80 -44.41
N GLY A 345 16.33 -6.44 -43.14
CA GLY A 345 15.72 -7.08 -41.98
C GLY A 345 15.10 -6.02 -41.08
N GLY A 346 13.84 -6.22 -40.66
CA GLY A 346 13.23 -5.40 -39.62
C GLY A 346 14.15 -5.35 -38.41
N GLN A 347 14.42 -4.16 -37.88
CA GLN A 347 15.27 -4.01 -36.70
C GLN A 347 14.54 -4.57 -35.49
N THR A 348 15.11 -5.62 -34.92
CA THR A 348 14.63 -6.23 -33.69
C THR A 348 15.61 -5.93 -32.57
N ASP A 349 15.07 -5.50 -31.43
CA ASP A 349 15.83 -5.36 -30.19
C ASP A 349 15.47 -6.50 -29.24
N VAL A 350 16.39 -6.80 -28.32
CA VAL A 350 16.18 -7.81 -27.28
C VAL A 350 15.59 -7.11 -26.07
N SER A 351 14.34 -7.45 -25.75
CA SER A 351 13.66 -6.97 -24.54
C SER A 351 13.42 -8.12 -23.57
N GLN A 352 13.23 -7.79 -22.31
CA GLN A 352 12.87 -8.74 -21.26
C GLN A 352 11.73 -8.17 -20.43
N SER A 353 10.71 -8.99 -20.15
CA SER A 353 9.62 -8.57 -19.28
C SER A 353 10.04 -8.58 -17.81
N LEU A 354 9.66 -7.52 -17.11
CA LEU A 354 9.81 -7.43 -15.67
C LEU A 354 8.49 -7.77 -14.99
N LEU A 355 8.52 -8.73 -14.08
CA LEU A 355 7.34 -9.21 -13.36
C LEU A 355 7.54 -8.96 -11.86
N PHE A 356 6.45 -8.65 -11.16
CA PHE A 356 6.45 -8.52 -9.71
C PHE A 356 5.51 -9.55 -9.10
N PHE A 357 5.99 -10.30 -8.12
CA PHE A 357 5.20 -11.32 -7.41
C PHE A 357 5.24 -11.10 -5.90
N ASN A 358 4.16 -11.48 -5.23
CA ASN A 358 3.99 -11.38 -3.78
C ASN A 358 3.80 -12.78 -3.18
N ASN A 359 4.53 -13.09 -2.11
CA ASN A 359 4.41 -14.38 -1.39
C ASN A 359 4.39 -14.19 0.14
N GLY A 360 3.80 -13.10 0.62
CA GLY A 360 3.80 -12.77 2.05
C GLY A 360 2.51 -13.17 2.78
N PRO A 361 2.25 -12.55 3.94
CA PRO A 361 1.08 -12.84 4.78
C PRO A 361 -0.27 -12.44 4.17
N GLN A 362 -0.28 -11.49 3.23
CA GLN A 362 -1.50 -11.03 2.55
C GLN A 362 -1.85 -11.89 1.33
N THR A 363 -0.92 -12.71 0.82
CA THR A 363 -1.20 -13.71 -0.22
C THR A 363 -2.01 -14.86 0.40
N PRO A 364 -3.20 -15.20 -0.13
CA PRO A 364 -3.99 -16.33 0.35
C PRO A 364 -3.21 -17.64 0.27
N LYS A 365 -3.14 -18.39 1.37
CA LYS A 365 -2.48 -19.70 1.44
C LYS A 365 -3.36 -20.70 2.20
N PRO A 366 -3.26 -22.01 1.94
CA PRO A 366 -3.96 -23.02 2.74
C PRO A 366 -3.56 -22.97 4.22
N VAL A 367 -2.27 -22.69 4.47
CA VAL A 367 -1.68 -22.49 5.79
C VAL A 367 -0.79 -21.25 5.72
N GLN A 368 -0.99 -20.30 6.63
CA GLN A 368 -0.04 -19.23 6.88
C GLN A 368 0.99 -19.72 7.91
N SER A 369 2.27 -19.54 7.58
CA SER A 369 3.37 -19.77 8.52
C SER A 369 3.27 -18.83 9.72
N PRO A 370 3.93 -19.15 10.86
CA PRO A 370 4.01 -18.23 11.98
C PRO A 370 4.51 -16.85 11.54
N LEU A 371 3.82 -15.80 11.98
CA LEU A 371 4.10 -14.42 11.59
C LEU A 371 4.81 -13.70 12.74
N GLU A 372 6.07 -13.36 12.53
CA GLU A 372 6.85 -12.53 13.44
C GLU A 372 6.76 -11.06 13.02
N MET A 373 6.49 -10.19 13.99
CA MET A 373 6.41 -8.74 13.79
C MET A 373 7.21 -8.02 14.87
N TRP A 374 7.89 -6.95 14.45
CA TRP A 374 8.75 -6.08 15.24
C TRP A 374 8.22 -4.65 15.14
N ILE A 375 7.20 -4.34 15.93
CA ILE A 375 6.43 -3.12 15.79
C ILE A 375 7.09 -2.02 16.63
N LYS A 376 7.64 -1.00 15.97
CA LYS A 376 8.23 0.17 16.64
C LYS A 376 7.14 0.95 17.37
N LEU A 377 7.37 1.29 18.63
CA LEU A 377 6.47 2.20 19.36
C LEU A 377 6.77 3.65 18.97
N ASN A 378 5.73 4.47 18.84
CA ASN A 378 5.85 5.86 18.37
C ASN A 378 5.66 6.86 19.52
N PHE A 379 6.60 6.93 20.46
CA PHE A 379 6.66 8.01 21.46
C PHE A 379 7.68 9.08 21.06
N TRP A 380 7.64 10.25 21.68
CA TRP A 380 8.59 11.34 21.39
C TRP A 380 10.05 10.92 21.57
N PHE A 381 10.30 10.09 22.59
CA PHE A 381 11.63 9.60 22.92
C PHE A 381 12.07 8.44 22.01
N ASN A 382 11.23 7.90 21.12
CA ASN A 382 11.62 6.81 20.21
C ASN A 382 12.22 7.29 18.89
N ASN A 383 12.13 8.59 18.60
CA ASN A 383 12.61 9.17 17.34
C ASN A 383 13.89 9.98 17.51
N ASN A 384 14.15 10.51 18.71
CA ASN A 384 15.31 11.35 18.97
C ASN A 384 16.03 10.92 20.25
N VAL A 385 17.28 10.48 20.13
CA VAL A 385 18.14 10.05 21.25
C VAL A 385 18.37 11.17 22.27
N ASN A 386 18.34 12.43 21.83
CA ASN A 386 18.49 13.59 22.73
C ASN A 386 17.30 13.76 23.69
N LEU A 387 16.19 13.05 23.43
CA LEU A 387 14.98 13.05 24.26
C LEU A 387 14.79 11.74 25.02
N ALA A 388 15.84 10.91 25.12
CA ALA A 388 15.83 9.74 25.98
C ALA A 388 15.41 10.13 27.40
N VAL A 389 14.54 9.32 27.99
CA VAL A 389 13.93 9.65 29.29
C VAL A 389 14.89 9.22 30.39
N PRO A 390 15.24 10.10 31.34
CA PRO A 390 16.10 9.72 32.45
C PRO A 390 15.38 8.76 33.39
N SER A 391 15.98 7.59 33.62
CA SER A 391 15.39 6.53 34.44
C SER A 391 15.20 6.93 35.91
N VAL A 392 16.01 7.86 36.43
CA VAL A 392 15.88 8.37 37.80
C VAL A 392 14.68 9.32 37.97
N ALA A 393 14.25 9.98 36.89
CA ALA A 393 13.11 10.89 36.94
C ALA A 393 11.78 10.18 37.19
N ILE A 394 11.71 8.89 36.88
CA ILE A 394 10.51 8.06 37.03
C ILE A 394 10.92 6.75 37.72
N PRO A 395 10.69 6.60 39.04
CA PRO A 395 11.17 5.45 39.78
C PRO A 395 10.53 4.15 39.26
N PHE A 396 11.26 3.05 39.47
CA PHE A 396 10.80 1.72 39.11
C PHE A 396 9.49 1.36 39.83
N GLY A 397 8.65 0.57 39.16
CA GLY A 397 7.32 0.18 39.66
C GLY A 397 6.22 1.21 39.41
N GLN A 398 6.55 2.35 38.79
CA GLN A 398 5.58 3.40 38.44
C GLN A 398 5.54 3.71 36.94
N ARG A 399 6.30 2.99 36.10
CA ARG A 399 6.39 3.21 34.65
C ARG A 399 6.04 1.95 33.86
N TYR A 400 5.03 2.07 33.02
CA TYR A 400 4.46 0.94 32.29
C TYR A 400 4.18 1.29 30.84
N ILE A 401 4.37 0.32 29.97
CA ILE A 401 3.85 0.34 28.60
C ILE A 401 2.65 -0.57 28.56
N ASN A 402 1.49 0.01 28.25
CA ASN A 402 0.23 -0.71 28.12
C ASN A 402 -0.15 -0.81 26.64
N ILE A 403 -0.29 -2.03 26.14
CA ILE A 403 -0.62 -2.32 24.75
C ILE A 403 -1.93 -3.11 24.69
N THR A 404 -2.97 -2.52 24.12
CA THR A 404 -4.22 -3.22 23.83
C THR A 404 -4.15 -3.89 22.47
N LEU A 405 -4.23 -5.21 22.43
CA LEU A 405 -4.21 -5.99 21.19
C LEU A 405 -5.59 -6.05 20.53
N ALA A 406 -5.61 -6.06 19.20
CA ALA A 406 -6.81 -6.33 18.43
C ALA A 406 -7.28 -7.77 18.64
N ASP A 407 -8.59 -7.98 18.61
CA ASP A 407 -9.19 -9.31 18.51
C ASP A 407 -9.01 -9.86 17.08
N THR A 408 -9.04 -11.19 16.96
CA THR A 408 -9.08 -11.96 15.71
C THR A 408 -10.24 -11.53 14.81
N GLN A 409 -11.43 -11.35 15.38
CA GLN A 409 -12.63 -10.91 14.67
C GLN A 409 -13.31 -9.76 15.44
N SER A 410 -13.22 -8.54 14.90
CA SER A 410 -13.93 -7.39 15.46
C SER A 410 -14.91 -6.87 14.43
N ASN A 411 -16.19 -7.25 14.57
CA ASN A 411 -17.27 -6.87 13.64
C ASN A 411 -17.45 -5.35 13.46
N SER A 412 -16.94 -4.53 14.39
CA SER A 412 -17.01 -3.07 14.34
C SER A 412 -15.75 -2.39 13.80
N ASN A 413 -14.58 -3.04 13.84
CA ASN A 413 -13.29 -2.39 13.62
C ASN A 413 -12.35 -3.16 12.68
N GLY A 414 -12.85 -4.05 11.84
CA GLY A 414 -12.05 -4.90 10.96
C GLY A 414 -11.65 -6.24 11.61
N ASN A 415 -11.21 -7.18 10.79
CA ASN A 415 -10.64 -8.45 11.24
C ASN A 415 -9.13 -8.47 10.98
N LEU A 416 -8.37 -9.23 11.78
CA LEU A 416 -6.94 -9.42 11.55
C LEU A 416 -6.69 -10.48 10.46
N LEU A 417 -7.54 -11.50 10.44
CA LEU A 417 -7.46 -12.66 9.56
C LEU A 417 -8.72 -12.76 8.69
N PHE A 418 -8.52 -13.20 7.45
CA PHE A 418 -9.57 -13.33 6.45
C PHE A 418 -9.48 -14.68 5.76
N GLU A 419 -10.64 -15.28 5.52
CA GLU A 419 -10.77 -16.47 4.70
C GLU A 419 -10.99 -16.10 3.23
N VAL A 420 -10.65 -17.01 2.33
CA VAL A 420 -10.78 -16.89 0.89
C VAL A 420 -11.31 -18.21 0.36
N ALA A 421 -12.24 -18.14 -0.58
CA ALA A 421 -12.88 -19.30 -1.18
C ALA A 421 -11.86 -20.37 -1.60
N GLY A 422 -11.94 -21.55 -0.98
CA GLY A 422 -11.12 -22.72 -1.33
C GLY A 422 -11.66 -23.51 -2.53
N ALA A 423 -12.82 -23.15 -3.06
CA ALA A 423 -13.43 -23.78 -4.23
C ALA A 423 -14.11 -22.74 -5.13
N TYR A 424 -14.20 -23.07 -6.41
CA TYR A 424 -14.84 -22.25 -7.44
C TYR A 424 -15.79 -23.12 -8.28
N LEU A 425 -16.89 -22.53 -8.71
CA LEU A 425 -17.80 -23.11 -9.70
C LEU A 425 -17.33 -22.70 -11.09
N LYS A 426 -16.90 -23.68 -11.87
CA LYS A 426 -16.61 -23.55 -13.30
C LYS A 426 -17.89 -23.72 -14.10
N VAL A 427 -18.25 -22.70 -14.86
CA VAL A 427 -19.39 -22.69 -15.79
C VAL A 427 -18.84 -22.70 -17.21
N THR A 428 -19.16 -23.74 -17.97
CA THR A 428 -18.81 -23.85 -19.39
C THR A 428 -20.08 -23.73 -20.20
N THR A 429 -20.16 -22.70 -21.02
CA THR A 429 -21.30 -22.43 -21.91
C THR A 429 -20.87 -22.68 -23.35
N ILE A 430 -21.61 -23.53 -24.05
CA ILE A 430 -21.37 -23.87 -25.46
C ILE A 430 -22.55 -23.33 -26.27
N TYR A 431 -22.28 -22.44 -27.20
CA TYR A 431 -23.26 -21.89 -28.13
C TYR A 431 -23.15 -22.64 -29.46
N ASP A 432 -24.20 -23.37 -29.82
CA ASP A 432 -24.33 -24.02 -31.12
C ASP A 432 -25.18 -23.15 -32.07
N ALA A 433 -24.79 -23.10 -33.34
CA ALA A 433 -25.52 -22.35 -34.36
C ALA A 433 -25.81 -23.24 -35.56
N ASP A 434 -26.94 -23.94 -35.51
CA ASP A 434 -27.54 -24.57 -36.68
C ASP A 434 -28.22 -23.50 -37.56
N SER A 435 -27.45 -22.82 -38.45
CA SER A 435 -27.86 -22.08 -39.68
C SER A 435 -27.39 -20.61 -39.75
N PRO A 436 -26.98 -20.12 -40.95
CA PRO A 436 -26.60 -18.73 -41.17
C PRO A 436 -27.85 -17.87 -41.40
N THR A 437 -28.30 -17.10 -40.40
CA THR A 437 -29.13 -15.92 -40.67
C THR A 437 -28.80 -14.80 -39.71
N THR A 438 -28.54 -13.63 -40.29
CA THR A 438 -28.31 -12.33 -39.67
C THR A 438 -29.25 -12.05 -38.49
N PHE A 439 -28.68 -11.96 -37.29
CA PHE A 439 -29.32 -11.29 -36.15
C PHE A 439 -28.82 -9.84 -36.10
N SER A 440 -29.73 -8.88 -36.17
CA SER A 440 -29.39 -7.46 -36.05
C SER A 440 -29.03 -7.11 -34.60
N GLY A 441 -27.75 -6.78 -34.35
CA GLY A 441 -27.37 -5.95 -33.22
C GLY A 441 -26.26 -6.46 -32.30
N THR A 442 -25.89 -7.75 -32.36
CA THR A 442 -24.73 -8.29 -31.63
C THR A 442 -24.13 -9.44 -32.44
N ASN A 443 -22.88 -9.32 -32.86
CA ASN A 443 -22.16 -10.35 -33.61
C ASN A 443 -21.87 -11.54 -32.67
N PHE A 444 -22.68 -12.59 -32.72
CA PHE A 444 -22.34 -13.88 -32.14
C PHE A 444 -21.78 -14.79 -33.23
N SER A 445 -20.55 -15.28 -33.05
CA SER A 445 -19.95 -16.29 -33.94
C SER A 445 -20.57 -17.67 -33.68
N PRO A 446 -20.93 -18.45 -34.71
CA PRO A 446 -21.24 -19.88 -34.58
C PRO A 446 -20.16 -20.61 -33.78
N ASN A 447 -20.52 -21.65 -33.01
CA ASN A 447 -19.56 -22.55 -32.33
C ASN A 447 -18.64 -21.87 -31.29
N THR A 448 -19.21 -21.04 -30.41
CA THR A 448 -18.44 -20.36 -29.36
C THR A 448 -18.52 -21.12 -28.02
N THR A 449 -17.37 -21.37 -27.39
CA THR A 449 -17.30 -21.89 -26.01
C THR A 449 -16.78 -20.82 -25.05
N GLU A 450 -17.54 -20.51 -24.00
CA GLU A 450 -17.17 -19.57 -22.94
C GLU A 450 -17.01 -20.30 -21.60
N ILE A 451 -15.89 -20.06 -20.90
CA ILE A 451 -15.63 -20.62 -19.57
C ILE A 451 -15.49 -19.49 -18.55
N LYS A 452 -16.32 -19.52 -17.50
CA LYS A 452 -16.34 -18.57 -16.36
C LYS A 452 -16.19 -19.29 -15.03
N TYR A 453 -15.63 -18.60 -14.04
CA TYR A 453 -15.41 -19.11 -12.69
C TYR A 453 -16.07 -18.20 -11.65
N TYR A 454 -16.75 -18.80 -10.68
CA TYR A 454 -17.41 -18.08 -9.58
C TYR A 454 -16.95 -18.63 -8.23
N PRO A 455 -16.52 -17.80 -7.27
CA PRO A 455 -16.06 -18.28 -5.97
C PRO A 455 -17.19 -18.95 -5.19
N TRP A 456 -16.90 -20.11 -4.60
CA TRP A 456 -17.81 -20.86 -3.73
C TRP A 456 -17.42 -20.64 -2.27
N SER A 457 -18.03 -19.64 -1.63
CA SER A 457 -17.79 -19.29 -0.22
C SER A 457 -19.04 -18.61 0.37
N SER A 458 -19.12 -18.48 1.69
CA SER A 458 -20.18 -17.69 2.34
C SER A 458 -20.25 -16.23 1.83
N GLU A 459 -19.19 -15.70 1.21
CA GLU A 459 -19.15 -14.39 0.54
C GLU A 459 -20.01 -14.31 -0.75
N SER A 460 -20.41 -15.44 -1.35
CA SER A 460 -21.25 -15.44 -2.55
C SER A 460 -22.69 -14.99 -2.29
N SER A 461 -23.08 -14.83 -1.02
CA SER A 461 -24.35 -14.24 -0.61
C SER A 461 -24.37 -12.70 -0.74
N TYR A 462 -23.20 -12.02 -0.69
CA TYR A 462 -23.13 -10.55 -0.67
C TYR A 462 -22.77 -9.90 -2.02
N LEU A 463 -21.91 -10.53 -2.82
CA LEU A 463 -21.54 -10.01 -4.15
C LEU A 463 -22.72 -9.96 -5.14
N ASN A 464 -23.71 -10.83 -4.99
CA ASN A 464 -24.87 -10.92 -5.88
C ASN A 464 -26.02 -9.97 -5.55
N SER A 465 -25.92 -9.17 -4.48
CA SER A 465 -27.05 -8.33 -4.02
C SER A 465 -27.03 -6.88 -4.54
N LYS A 466 -25.91 -6.40 -5.10
CA LYS A 466 -25.76 -4.97 -5.47
C LYS A 466 -25.17 -4.67 -6.85
N THR A 467 -24.67 -5.65 -7.60
CA THR A 467 -24.10 -5.39 -8.93
C THR A 467 -25.14 -5.21 -10.03
N GLY A 468 -26.45 -5.40 -9.78
CA GLY A 468 -27.46 -5.30 -10.84
C GLY A 468 -27.34 -6.40 -11.92
N GLU A 469 -26.25 -7.17 -11.90
CA GLU A 469 -26.18 -8.49 -12.50
C GLU A 469 -27.10 -9.39 -11.69
N THR A 470 -28.14 -9.83 -12.38
CA THR A 470 -29.29 -10.59 -11.87
C THR A 470 -28.94 -11.49 -10.68
N ASN A 471 -29.62 -11.23 -9.57
CA ASN A 471 -29.91 -12.21 -8.53
C ASN A 471 -30.07 -13.60 -9.16
N ILE A 472 -29.48 -14.61 -8.54
CA ILE A 472 -29.96 -15.98 -8.66
C ILE A 472 -31.08 -16.09 -7.61
N PRO A 473 -32.36 -15.80 -7.92
CA PRO A 473 -33.43 -15.77 -6.92
C PRO A 473 -33.65 -17.17 -6.32
N GLY A 474 -33.56 -17.30 -4.99
CA GLY A 474 -33.98 -18.51 -4.27
C GLY A 474 -32.88 -19.38 -3.66
N ILE A 475 -31.65 -18.87 -3.48
CA ILE A 475 -30.60 -19.61 -2.75
C ILE A 475 -30.25 -18.87 -1.48
N THR A 476 -30.70 -19.40 -0.35
CA THR A 476 -30.08 -19.13 0.94
C THR A 476 -28.96 -20.14 1.10
N PHE A 477 -27.72 -19.71 1.01
CA PHE A 477 -26.60 -20.56 1.40
C PHE A 477 -26.72 -20.78 2.91
N PRO A 478 -26.55 -22.01 3.44
CA PRO A 478 -26.51 -22.20 4.88
C PRO A 478 -25.42 -21.27 5.43
N GLU A 479 -25.71 -20.55 6.52
CA GLU A 479 -24.71 -19.78 7.24
C GLU A 479 -23.58 -20.75 7.61
N LEU A 480 -22.54 -20.76 6.78
CA LEU A 480 -21.29 -21.40 7.13
C LEU A 480 -20.77 -20.57 8.29
N SER A 481 -20.82 -21.16 9.48
CA SER A 481 -20.22 -20.61 10.69
C SER A 481 -18.75 -20.34 10.41
N VAL A 482 -18.41 -19.10 10.06
CA VAL A 482 -17.03 -18.62 9.96
C VAL A 482 -16.53 -18.42 11.38
N ASN A 483 -16.38 -19.49 12.17
CA ASN A 483 -16.06 -19.35 13.58
C ASN A 483 -15.39 -20.59 14.16
N GLN A 484 -14.13 -20.78 13.81
CA GLN A 484 -13.05 -21.09 14.77
C GLN A 484 -11.72 -21.15 14.01
N LEU A 485 -11.04 -20.01 13.90
CA LEU A 485 -9.61 -20.02 13.61
C LEU A 485 -8.93 -20.77 14.76
N VAL A 486 -8.47 -21.99 14.49
CA VAL A 486 -7.83 -22.83 15.50
C VAL A 486 -6.39 -22.35 15.71
N VAL A 487 -6.22 -21.34 16.55
CA VAL A 487 -4.91 -20.93 17.07
C VAL A 487 -4.52 -21.96 18.14
N ARG A 488 -3.76 -23.01 17.76
CA ARG A 488 -3.37 -24.08 18.70
C ARG A 488 -2.18 -23.71 19.59
N ASP A 489 -1.35 -22.76 19.17
CA ASP A 489 -0.10 -22.43 19.86
C ASP A 489 -0.18 -21.09 20.59
N ALA A 490 0.58 -20.98 21.68
CA ALA A 490 0.64 -19.77 22.50
C ALA A 490 1.32 -18.62 21.75
N ILE A 491 0.73 -17.43 21.82
CA ILE A 491 1.34 -16.19 21.33
C ILE A 491 2.55 -15.87 22.20
N SER A 492 3.63 -15.41 21.59
CA SER A 492 4.80 -14.87 22.30
C SER A 492 4.85 -13.36 22.10
N ALA A 493 5.04 -12.61 23.19
CA ALA A 493 5.12 -11.16 23.17
C ALA A 493 6.26 -10.68 24.07
N GLU A 494 7.13 -9.81 23.56
CA GLU A 494 8.31 -9.29 24.24
C GLU A 494 8.49 -7.81 23.90
N LEU A 495 9.00 -7.01 24.83
CA LEU A 495 9.33 -5.60 24.60
C LEU A 495 10.85 -5.44 24.66
N TYR A 496 11.44 -4.91 23.59
CA TYR A 496 12.85 -4.56 23.51
C TYR A 496 13.01 -3.08 23.80
N ILE A 497 13.82 -2.74 24.80
CA ILE A 497 14.04 -1.37 25.25
C ILE A 497 15.53 -1.06 25.15
N ASN A 498 15.87 0.00 24.43
CA ASN A 498 17.24 0.49 24.35
C ASN A 498 17.60 1.30 25.60
N ASN A 499 18.61 0.88 26.34
CA ASN A 499 19.07 1.50 27.56
C ASN A 499 20.41 2.19 27.31
N ILE A 500 20.54 3.43 27.75
CA ILE A 500 21.74 4.26 27.58
C ILE A 500 22.42 4.42 28.93
N PHE A 501 23.74 4.27 28.92
CA PHE A 501 24.63 4.41 30.07
C PHE A 501 25.57 5.57 29.86
N VAL A 502 25.77 6.36 30.90
CA VAL A 502 26.68 7.51 30.91
C VAL A 502 27.55 7.48 32.15
N ASN A 503 28.65 8.24 32.13
CA ASN A 503 29.47 8.39 33.33
C ASN A 503 28.67 9.05 34.47
N PRO A 504 28.81 8.59 35.73
CA PRO A 504 28.06 9.11 36.87
C PRO A 504 28.16 10.63 37.05
N GLU A 505 29.33 11.22 36.79
CA GLU A 505 29.53 12.66 36.92
C GLU A 505 28.69 13.45 35.91
N ILE A 506 28.57 12.93 34.69
CA ILE A 506 27.75 13.54 33.62
C ILE A 506 26.27 13.35 33.92
N HIS A 507 25.87 12.16 34.37
CA HIS A 507 24.51 11.89 34.82
C HIS A 507 24.05 12.90 35.89
N ASP A 508 24.86 13.08 36.94
CA ASP A 508 24.55 13.98 38.04
C ASP A 508 24.43 15.44 37.60
N ILE A 509 25.33 15.91 36.72
CA ILE A 509 25.26 17.26 36.16
C ILE A 509 23.98 17.41 35.33
N TYR A 510 23.65 16.41 34.50
CA TYR A 510 22.49 16.47 33.62
C TYR A 510 21.19 16.59 34.41
N ILE A 511 20.95 15.70 35.38
CA ILE A 511 19.72 15.69 36.19
C ILE A 511 19.56 17.00 36.97
N LYS A 512 20.63 17.52 37.57
CA LYS A 512 20.59 18.76 38.35
C LYS A 512 20.41 20.02 37.49
N ARG A 513 20.66 19.97 36.17
CA ARG A 513 20.67 21.14 35.29
C ARG A 513 19.57 21.18 34.24
N ILE A 514 19.02 20.04 33.81
CA ILE A 514 18.09 19.98 32.68
C ILE A 514 16.77 20.72 32.98
N GLY A 515 16.23 20.58 34.20
CA GLY A 515 14.98 21.21 34.66
C GLY A 515 13.71 20.67 33.97
N PHE A 516 13.63 20.80 32.65
CA PHE A 516 12.52 20.29 31.84
C PHE A 516 12.97 19.91 30.43
N SER A 517 12.20 19.03 29.79
CA SER A 517 12.39 18.66 28.39
C SER A 517 11.14 19.01 27.58
N LEU A 518 11.31 19.54 26.38
CA LEU A 518 10.20 19.75 25.44
C LEU A 518 9.87 18.42 24.77
N ILE A 519 8.60 18.04 24.81
CA ILE A 519 8.13 16.77 24.27
C ILE A 519 6.96 16.97 23.30
N ARG A 520 6.71 15.95 22.49
CA ARG A 520 5.61 15.90 21.52
C ARG A 520 4.70 14.73 21.84
N VAL A 521 3.41 14.96 21.89
CA VAL A 521 2.46 14.00 22.45
C VAL A 521 1.24 13.94 21.55
N PHE A 522 0.70 12.74 21.39
CA PHE A 522 -0.44 12.50 20.52
C PHE A 522 -1.72 13.00 21.18
N ARG A 523 -2.51 13.76 20.41
CA ARG A 523 -3.88 14.13 20.77
C ARG A 523 -4.80 13.77 19.63
N GLN A 524 -5.88 13.07 19.94
CA GLN A 524 -6.73 12.47 18.94
C GLN A 524 -8.18 12.82 19.21
N GLN A 525 -8.97 12.97 18.15
CA GLN A 525 -10.41 13.12 18.21
C GLN A 525 -11.06 12.20 17.18
N PHE A 526 -12.07 11.47 17.63
CA PHE A 526 -12.87 10.59 16.79
C PHE A 526 -14.34 10.95 16.95
N SER A 527 -15.02 11.17 15.82
CA SER A 527 -16.47 11.33 15.81
C SER A 527 -17.06 10.61 14.61
N ASN A 528 -18.15 9.88 14.85
CA ASN A 528 -18.88 9.22 13.78
C ASN A 528 -19.92 10.20 13.23
N ILE A 529 -19.88 10.45 11.92
CA ILE A 529 -20.77 11.36 11.22
C ILE A 529 -21.77 10.52 10.42
N ASN A 530 -23.03 10.56 10.85
CA ASN A 530 -24.13 9.77 10.30
C ASN A 530 -25.18 10.62 9.55
N GLY A 531 -24.83 11.85 9.16
CA GLY A 531 -25.74 12.78 8.48
C GLY A 531 -25.65 12.74 6.95
N SER A 532 -26.71 13.22 6.28
CA SER A 532 -26.74 13.44 4.82
C SER A 532 -26.00 14.71 4.39
N SER A 533 -25.61 15.58 5.32
CA SER A 533 -24.81 16.78 5.09
C SER A 533 -23.72 16.91 6.16
N LEU A 534 -22.57 17.47 5.77
CA LEU A 534 -21.49 17.79 6.70
C LEU A 534 -21.78 19.13 7.39
N SER A 535 -21.76 19.11 8.72
CA SER A 535 -21.75 20.31 9.55
C SER A 535 -20.33 20.61 10.03
N ASP A 536 -20.10 21.84 10.48
CA ASP A 536 -18.85 22.25 11.12
C ASP A 536 -18.49 21.33 12.30
N ILE A 537 -17.24 20.88 12.34
CA ILE A 537 -16.76 19.91 13.34
C ILE A 537 -15.87 20.64 14.34
N LEU A 538 -16.32 20.73 15.60
CA LEU A 538 -15.55 21.33 16.68
C LEU A 538 -14.42 20.41 17.16
N LEU A 539 -13.19 20.93 17.24
CA LEU A 539 -12.00 20.22 17.76
C LEU A 539 -11.90 20.31 19.30
N SER A 540 -12.87 19.70 20.01
CA SER A 540 -12.99 19.81 21.47
C SER A 540 -11.98 18.98 22.28
N GLN A 541 -11.43 17.90 21.71
CA GLN A 541 -10.50 17.01 22.41
C GLN A 541 -9.04 17.47 22.33
N LEU A 542 -8.74 18.46 21.49
CA LEU A 542 -7.40 18.96 21.27
C LEU A 542 -7.14 20.18 22.17
N LYS A 543 -6.53 19.96 23.34
CA LYS A 543 -6.42 20.99 24.40
C LYS A 543 -5.04 21.64 24.53
N TRP A 544 -4.04 21.22 23.76
CA TRP A 544 -2.65 21.66 23.91
C TRP A 544 -2.18 22.46 22.68
N PRO A 545 -1.06 23.19 22.75
CA PRO A 545 -0.48 23.83 21.56
C PRO A 545 -0.13 22.81 20.49
N ILE A 546 -0.68 22.96 19.29
CA ILE A 546 -0.56 21.99 18.20
C ILE A 546 0.44 22.49 17.17
N GLU A 547 1.40 21.65 16.82
CA GLU A 547 2.39 21.95 15.78
C GLU A 547 1.85 21.61 14.38
N TYR A 548 1.25 20.43 14.26
CA TYR A 548 0.56 19.97 13.05
C TYR A 548 -0.49 18.91 13.41
N MET A 549 -1.44 18.67 12.51
CA MET A 549 -2.43 17.62 12.65
C MET A 549 -2.76 16.95 11.32
N PHE A 550 -3.17 15.70 11.40
CA PHE A 550 -3.70 14.91 10.30
C PHE A 550 -5.22 14.85 10.43
N ILE A 551 -5.92 15.13 9.34
CA ILE A 551 -7.38 15.04 9.26
C ILE A 551 -7.76 14.04 8.18
N ALA A 552 -8.75 13.20 8.46
CA ALA A 552 -9.33 12.29 7.48
C ALA A 552 -10.83 12.08 7.74
N LEU A 553 -11.58 11.84 6.67
CA LEU A 553 -12.95 11.33 6.70
C LEU A 553 -12.95 9.91 6.16
N GLN A 554 -12.84 8.93 7.03
CA GLN A 554 -12.80 7.53 6.63
C GLN A 554 -14.23 6.98 6.43
N PRO A 555 -14.57 6.35 5.28
CA PRO A 555 -15.84 5.66 5.12
C PRO A 555 -16.02 4.51 6.11
N ASN A 556 -17.17 4.44 6.80
CA ASN A 556 -17.47 3.32 7.71
C ASN A 556 -17.53 1.97 6.98
N TRP A 557 -17.77 1.99 5.66
CA TRP A 557 -17.68 0.82 4.80
C TRP A 557 -16.30 0.14 4.85
N ASN A 558 -15.23 0.90 5.02
CA ASN A 558 -13.87 0.37 4.95
C ASN A 558 -13.57 -0.60 6.12
N THR A 559 -14.17 -0.36 7.29
CA THR A 559 -13.96 -1.17 8.51
C THR A 559 -15.10 -2.16 8.79
N ASN A 560 -16.21 -2.11 8.04
CA ASN A 560 -17.36 -3.00 8.22
C ASN A 560 -17.12 -4.36 7.55
N THR A 561 -16.74 -5.37 8.33
CA THR A 561 -16.40 -6.71 7.83
C THR A 561 -17.61 -7.51 7.36
N THR A 562 -18.81 -7.22 7.87
CA THR A 562 -20.05 -7.90 7.47
C THR A 562 -20.49 -7.49 6.06
N GLN A 563 -20.23 -6.25 5.66
CA GLN A 563 -20.66 -5.72 4.35
C GLN A 563 -19.51 -5.60 3.35
N ASN A 564 -18.28 -5.37 3.81
CA ASN A 564 -17.11 -5.21 2.96
C ASN A 564 -16.19 -6.44 3.02
N ALA A 565 -16.32 -7.32 2.02
CA ALA A 565 -15.40 -8.44 1.80
C ALA A 565 -13.93 -7.99 1.57
N ASN A 566 -13.70 -6.74 1.15
CA ASN A 566 -12.35 -6.20 0.94
C ASN A 566 -11.83 -5.36 2.12
N SER A 567 -12.47 -5.45 3.29
CA SER A 567 -12.04 -4.73 4.50
C SER A 567 -10.59 -5.07 4.92
N TRP A 568 -10.09 -6.27 4.59
CA TRP A 568 -8.69 -6.67 4.80
C TRP A 568 -7.66 -5.72 4.17
N ARG A 569 -8.03 -5.06 3.06
CA ARG A 569 -7.23 -4.06 2.34
C ARG A 569 -7.67 -2.64 2.68
N ASP A 570 -8.97 -2.42 2.79
CA ASP A 570 -9.54 -1.07 2.84
C ASP A 570 -9.45 -0.43 4.23
N TRP A 571 -9.27 -1.21 5.32
CA TRP A 571 -9.36 -0.72 6.70
C TRP A 571 -8.44 0.45 7.05
N HIS A 572 -7.27 0.56 6.41
CA HIS A 572 -6.29 1.63 6.64
C HIS A 572 -6.39 2.78 5.61
N ARG A 573 -7.27 2.64 4.62
CA ARG A 573 -7.51 3.66 3.59
C ARG A 573 -8.50 4.69 4.12
N MET A 574 -8.16 5.96 3.91
CA MET A 574 -9.03 7.10 4.27
C MET A 574 -9.94 7.54 3.13
N THR A 575 -9.81 6.91 1.96
CA THR A 575 -10.63 7.08 0.76
C THR A 575 -11.62 5.93 0.60
N LYS A 576 -12.68 6.15 -0.19
CA LYS A 576 -13.54 5.04 -0.63
C LYS A 576 -12.84 4.27 -1.75
N GLN A 577 -12.62 2.97 -1.55
CA GLN A 577 -12.09 2.09 -2.57
C GLN A 577 -13.23 1.55 -3.44
N ILE A 578 -13.10 1.71 -4.77
CA ILE A 578 -13.99 1.13 -5.77
C ILE A 578 -13.19 0.08 -6.53
N ASN A 579 -13.72 -1.15 -6.58
CA ASN A 579 -13.11 -2.20 -7.38
C ASN A 579 -13.40 -1.92 -8.86
N ALA A 580 -12.34 -1.68 -9.63
CA ALA A 580 -12.39 -1.67 -11.08
C ALA A 580 -12.12 -3.10 -11.53
N ASN A 581 -13.16 -3.77 -12.02
CA ASN A 581 -12.98 -5.01 -12.77
C ASN A 581 -12.77 -4.57 -14.21
N PRO A 582 -11.54 -4.53 -14.75
CA PRO A 582 -11.40 -4.41 -16.19
C PRO A 582 -12.18 -5.58 -16.78
N SER A 583 -13.17 -5.29 -17.62
CA SER A 583 -13.85 -6.33 -18.38
C SER A 583 -12.78 -7.21 -18.99
N ALA A 584 -12.82 -8.50 -18.66
CA ALA A 584 -11.79 -9.48 -18.98
C ALA A 584 -11.51 -9.63 -20.49
N THR A 585 -12.24 -8.90 -21.34
CA THR A 585 -12.14 -8.88 -22.79
C THR A 585 -10.78 -8.48 -23.36
N LEU A 586 -9.82 -7.93 -22.59
CA LEU A 586 -8.57 -7.40 -23.19
C LEU A 586 -7.22 -7.83 -22.58
N LEU A 587 -7.13 -8.43 -21.38
CA LEU A 587 -5.81 -8.67 -20.76
C LEU A 587 -5.44 -10.14 -20.49
N HIS A 588 -6.39 -11.04 -20.25
CA HIS A 588 -6.08 -12.43 -19.89
C HIS A 588 -7.07 -13.48 -20.40
N ASN A 589 -8.06 -13.09 -21.20
CA ASN A 589 -8.89 -14.08 -21.87
C ASN A 589 -8.04 -14.80 -22.91
N HIS A 590 -7.84 -16.10 -22.74
CA HIS A 590 -7.24 -16.91 -23.78
C HIS A 590 -8.29 -17.06 -24.88
N HIS A 591 -8.10 -16.27 -25.94
CA HIS A 591 -8.94 -16.30 -27.13
C HIS A 591 -8.25 -17.14 -28.19
N THR A 592 -8.92 -18.19 -28.63
CA THR A 592 -8.46 -19.01 -29.75
C THR A 592 -9.53 -19.05 -30.81
N GLU A 593 -9.15 -18.65 -32.01
CA GLU A 593 -9.92 -18.87 -33.23
C GLU A 593 -9.21 -19.96 -34.03
N LEU A 594 -9.94 -21.02 -34.37
CA LEU A 594 -9.44 -22.06 -35.25
C LEU A 594 -10.28 -22.08 -36.52
N PRO A 595 -9.66 -21.88 -37.71
CA PRO A 595 -10.37 -22.02 -38.96
C PRO A 595 -10.70 -23.50 -39.20
N SER A 596 -11.94 -23.79 -39.63
CA SER A 596 -12.31 -25.16 -40.01
C SER A 596 -11.63 -25.55 -41.33
N ALA A 597 -11.16 -26.79 -41.42
CA ALA A 597 -10.14 -27.23 -42.38
C ALA A 597 -10.60 -27.42 -43.85
N THR A 598 -11.68 -26.78 -44.31
CA THR A 598 -12.10 -26.87 -45.73
C THR A 598 -12.45 -25.51 -46.31
N PRO A 599 -11.75 -25.05 -47.37
CA PRO A 599 -12.11 -23.83 -48.07
C PRO A 599 -13.36 -24.09 -48.90
N ILE A 600 -14.52 -23.64 -48.43
CA ILE A 600 -15.70 -23.51 -49.30
C ILE A 600 -15.61 -22.14 -49.96
N THR A 601 -15.42 -22.12 -51.27
CA THR A 601 -15.38 -20.92 -52.08
C THR A 601 -16.69 -20.13 -51.88
N GLY A 602 -16.63 -18.98 -51.21
CA GLY A 602 -17.73 -18.00 -51.17
C GLY A 602 -18.72 -18.08 -50.00
N SER A 603 -18.45 -18.80 -48.91
CA SER A 603 -19.31 -18.79 -47.71
C SER A 603 -18.50 -18.71 -46.42
N GLN A 604 -19.01 -17.96 -45.43
CA GLN A 604 -18.35 -17.64 -44.16
C GLN A 604 -17.71 -18.88 -43.50
N THR A 605 -16.44 -18.76 -43.09
CA THR A 605 -15.78 -19.75 -42.25
C THR A 605 -16.54 -19.85 -40.93
N SER A 606 -16.99 -21.05 -40.56
CA SER A 606 -17.51 -21.28 -39.21
C SER A 606 -16.31 -21.40 -38.27
N ASP A 607 -15.83 -20.24 -37.81
CA ASP A 607 -14.69 -20.16 -36.91
C ASP A 607 -15.10 -20.67 -35.52
N VAL A 608 -14.42 -21.70 -35.03
CA VAL A 608 -14.61 -22.15 -33.65
C VAL A 608 -13.86 -21.18 -32.75
N SER A 609 -14.59 -20.42 -31.95
CA SER A 609 -14.03 -19.49 -30.96
C SER A 609 -14.14 -20.08 -29.56
N ARG A 610 -13.03 -20.07 -28.82
CA ARG A 610 -13.03 -20.39 -27.40
C ARG A 610 -12.47 -19.21 -26.62
N THR A 611 -13.23 -18.81 -25.60
CA THR A 611 -12.84 -17.79 -24.63
C THR A 611 -12.80 -18.42 -23.25
N GLN A 612 -11.62 -18.39 -22.62
CA GLN A 612 -11.46 -18.86 -21.24
C GLN A 612 -10.99 -17.73 -20.34
N HIS A 613 -11.74 -17.51 -19.25
CA HIS A 613 -11.38 -16.57 -18.20
C HIS A 613 -10.43 -17.21 -17.17
N SER A 614 -9.66 -16.40 -16.46
CA SER A 614 -8.86 -16.87 -15.30
C SER A 614 -9.76 -17.29 -14.14
N VAL A 615 -9.31 -18.27 -13.34
CA VAL A 615 -10.03 -18.75 -12.14
C VAL A 615 -10.16 -17.64 -11.09
N THR A 616 -9.05 -16.96 -10.82
CA THR A 616 -8.99 -15.71 -10.06
C THR A 616 -8.67 -14.57 -11.01
N GLY A 617 -9.63 -13.67 -11.25
CA GLY A 617 -9.41 -12.49 -12.07
C GLY A 617 -8.53 -11.44 -11.37
N ASP A 618 -7.81 -10.65 -12.17
CA ASP A 618 -7.08 -9.48 -11.69
C ASP A 618 -8.06 -8.44 -11.14
N LYS A 619 -7.75 -7.89 -9.96
CA LYS A 619 -8.57 -6.87 -9.30
C LYS A 619 -7.80 -5.57 -9.22
N TYR A 620 -8.34 -4.53 -9.85
CA TYR A 620 -7.84 -3.17 -9.69
C TYR A 620 -8.77 -2.42 -8.76
N TRP A 621 -8.25 -1.37 -8.14
CA TRP A 621 -9.06 -0.49 -7.31
C TRP A 621 -8.66 0.95 -7.55
N LEU A 622 -9.66 1.81 -7.45
CA LEU A 622 -9.52 3.25 -7.59
C LEU A 622 -9.90 3.87 -6.25
N SER A 623 -9.00 4.73 -5.75
CA SER A 623 -9.22 5.51 -4.54
C SER A 623 -10.04 6.74 -4.88
N VAL A 624 -11.22 6.87 -4.29
CA VAL A 624 -12.06 8.07 -4.42
C VAL A 624 -11.91 8.91 -3.14
N PRO A 625 -11.44 10.17 -3.24
CA PRO A 625 -11.30 11.05 -2.09
C PRO A 625 -12.67 11.32 -1.45
N THR A 626 -12.68 11.39 -0.12
CA THR A 626 -13.88 11.69 0.66
C THR A 626 -13.98 13.17 1.01
N VAL A 627 -12.91 13.94 0.90
CA VAL A 627 -12.90 15.40 1.14
C VAL A 627 -12.50 16.08 -0.16
N ASP A 628 -13.30 17.04 -0.60
CA ASP A 628 -13.03 17.84 -1.80
C ASP A 628 -12.28 19.12 -1.44
N SER A 629 -12.75 19.82 -0.42
CA SER A 629 -12.08 21.00 0.15
C SER A 629 -12.26 21.06 1.66
N LEU A 630 -11.39 21.81 2.31
CA LEU A 630 -11.36 21.95 3.76
C LEU A 630 -11.12 23.42 4.12
N SER A 631 -11.82 23.92 5.13
CA SER A 631 -11.46 25.16 5.80
C SER A 631 -11.27 24.93 7.29
N LEU A 632 -10.38 25.72 7.89
CA LEU A 632 -10.08 25.70 9.31
C LEU A 632 -10.33 27.10 9.88
N THR A 633 -11.32 27.20 10.76
CA THR A 633 -11.66 28.45 11.44
C THR A 633 -11.35 28.35 12.92
N SER A 634 -10.83 29.43 13.51
CA SER A 634 -10.55 29.51 14.93
C SER A 634 -10.95 30.89 15.43
N HIS A 635 -11.82 30.96 16.45
CA HIS A 635 -12.41 32.21 16.96
C HIS A 635 -13.03 33.08 15.85
N GLY A 636 -13.73 32.45 14.89
CA GLY A 636 -14.35 33.12 13.76
C GLY A 636 -13.39 33.64 12.68
N ILE A 637 -12.07 33.46 12.83
CA ILE A 637 -11.07 33.81 11.81
C ILE A 637 -10.72 32.56 11.00
N SER A 638 -10.80 32.65 9.68
CA SER A 638 -10.34 31.59 8.77
C SER A 638 -8.81 31.57 8.75
N ILE A 639 -8.21 30.51 9.33
CA ILE A 639 -6.76 30.28 9.30
C ILE A 639 -6.38 29.68 7.96
N PHE A 640 -7.15 28.69 7.52
CA PHE A 640 -7.09 28.18 6.17
C PHE A 640 -8.46 28.34 5.53
N ASP A 641 -8.49 29.11 4.45
CA ASP A 641 -9.67 29.23 3.62
C ASP A 641 -9.91 27.95 2.82
N ASN A 642 -11.08 27.82 2.21
CA ASN A 642 -11.62 26.64 1.53
C ASN A 642 -10.73 26.10 0.38
N PHE A 643 -9.58 25.53 0.72
CA PHE A 643 -8.60 25.00 -0.21
C PHE A 643 -8.96 23.56 -0.61
N PRO A 644 -8.64 23.14 -1.85
CA PRO A 644 -8.87 21.78 -2.30
C PRO A 644 -8.04 20.77 -1.51
N SER A 645 -8.53 19.54 -1.37
CA SER A 645 -7.86 18.47 -0.61
C SER A 645 -6.44 18.19 -1.08
N ALA A 646 -6.15 18.33 -2.38
CA ALA A 646 -4.81 18.21 -2.94
C ALA A 646 -3.79 19.20 -2.34
N PHE A 647 -4.23 20.37 -1.87
CA PHE A 647 -3.36 21.33 -1.18
C PHE A 647 -2.82 20.74 0.13
N TYR A 648 -3.67 20.12 0.93
CA TYR A 648 -3.28 19.51 2.21
C TYR A 648 -2.64 18.12 2.05
N ASN A 649 -3.04 17.37 1.03
CA ASN A 649 -2.54 16.01 0.80
C ASN A 649 -1.18 15.99 0.08
N ALA A 650 -1.01 16.79 -0.97
CA ALA A 650 0.19 16.76 -1.81
C ALA A 650 1.10 17.97 -1.55
N TYR A 651 0.57 19.19 -1.64
CA TYR A 651 1.40 20.41 -1.60
C TYR A 651 2.02 20.67 -0.21
N MET A 652 1.23 20.59 0.86
CA MET A 652 1.72 20.83 2.21
C MET A 652 2.86 19.88 2.60
N PRO A 653 2.73 18.55 2.43
CA PRO A 653 3.85 17.65 2.71
C PRO A 653 5.04 17.83 1.79
N TYR A 654 4.82 18.11 0.50
CA TYR A 654 5.90 18.36 -0.45
C TYR A 654 6.73 19.60 -0.07
N ASN A 655 6.06 20.70 0.30
CA ASN A 655 6.72 21.97 0.60
C ASN A 655 7.39 21.98 1.99
N PHE A 656 6.74 21.41 3.02
CA PHE A 656 7.22 21.50 4.41
C PHE A 656 7.90 20.23 4.93
N GLY A 657 7.75 19.09 4.25
CA GLY A 657 8.20 17.79 4.73
C GLY A 657 9.71 17.55 4.71
N THR A 658 10.45 18.37 3.97
CA THR A 658 11.92 18.22 3.77
C THR A 658 12.29 16.76 3.46
N LEU A 659 13.32 16.19 4.09
CA LEU A 659 13.73 14.79 3.90
C LEU A 659 13.08 13.80 4.87
N CYS A 660 12.34 14.31 5.87
CA CYS A 660 11.80 13.51 6.97
C CYS A 660 10.38 13.02 6.73
N MET A 661 9.66 13.63 5.80
CA MET A 661 8.25 13.34 5.52
C MET A 661 8.04 13.07 4.02
N THR A 662 7.18 12.10 3.70
CA THR A 662 6.76 11.75 2.33
C THR A 662 5.37 12.27 2.02
N THR A 663 5.13 12.59 0.76
CA THR A 663 3.78 12.79 0.24
C THR A 663 3.04 11.45 0.22
N PRO A 664 1.87 11.33 0.88
CA PRO A 664 1.16 10.06 1.03
C PRO A 664 0.55 9.60 -0.30
N GLU A 665 0.51 8.29 -0.54
CA GLU A 665 -0.21 7.69 -1.68
C GLU A 665 -1.74 7.71 -1.49
N ASP A 666 -2.20 7.78 -0.23
CA ASP A 666 -3.63 7.82 0.10
C ASP A 666 -4.16 9.25 0.03
N LEU A 667 -5.05 9.49 -0.94
CA LEU A 667 -5.63 10.80 -1.23
C LEU A 667 -6.56 11.33 -0.12
N GLY A 668 -6.98 10.46 0.82
CA GLY A 668 -7.97 10.78 1.85
C GLY A 668 -7.38 11.35 3.14
N VAL A 669 -6.06 11.46 3.24
CA VAL A 669 -5.37 11.98 4.42
C VAL A 669 -4.90 13.41 4.16
N LEU A 670 -5.24 14.32 5.05
CA LEU A 670 -4.93 15.75 4.91
C LEU A 670 -3.94 16.16 5.98
N PHE A 671 -2.84 16.82 5.59
CA PHE A 671 -1.85 17.35 6.50
C PHE A 671 -2.06 18.85 6.70
N ILE A 672 -2.35 19.26 7.93
CA ILE A 672 -2.50 20.67 8.32
C ILE A 672 -1.31 21.04 9.18
N ASN A 673 -0.55 22.03 8.71
CA ASN A 673 0.71 22.44 9.31
C ASN A 673 0.61 23.85 9.89
N PHE A 674 1.16 24.05 11.09
CA PHE A 674 1.29 25.37 11.75
C PHE A 674 2.75 25.74 12.04
N ALA A 675 3.71 24.94 11.57
CA ALA A 675 5.13 25.10 11.83
C ALA A 675 5.94 25.21 10.53
N LEU A 676 7.03 25.98 10.52
CA LEU A 676 7.90 26.09 9.34
C LEU A 676 8.68 24.80 9.06
N PHE A 677 9.01 24.04 10.11
CA PHE A 677 9.80 22.81 10.06
C PHE A 677 9.13 21.70 10.88
N PRO A 678 8.06 21.08 10.38
CA PRO A 678 7.39 19.99 11.10
C PRO A 678 8.34 18.82 11.34
N GLY A 679 8.35 18.30 12.57
CA GLY A 679 9.17 17.15 12.99
C GLY A 679 10.56 17.51 13.53
N ASN A 680 11.08 18.71 13.28
CA ASN A 680 12.34 19.15 13.88
C ASN A 680 12.18 19.37 15.38
N TYR A 681 13.20 19.05 16.18
CA TYR A 681 13.12 19.20 17.63
C TYR A 681 12.78 20.64 18.05
N GLN A 682 13.50 21.62 17.47
CA GLN A 682 13.27 23.04 17.72
C GLN A 682 11.90 23.47 17.19
N PRO A 683 10.99 23.98 18.04
CA PRO A 683 9.69 24.47 17.60
C PRO A 683 9.84 25.64 16.62
N SER A 684 9.04 25.62 15.56
CA SER A 684 9.09 26.63 14.49
C SER A 684 7.71 27.21 14.15
N GLY A 685 6.72 26.97 15.01
CA GLY A 685 5.35 27.46 14.92
C GLY A 685 4.39 26.52 15.65
N HIS A 686 3.29 27.05 16.17
CA HIS A 686 2.20 26.26 16.77
C HIS A 686 0.92 27.10 16.82
N ILE A 687 -0.23 26.43 16.84
CA ILE A 687 -1.52 27.02 17.16
C ILE A 687 -1.94 26.65 18.58
N ASN A 688 -2.36 27.63 19.39
CA ASN A 688 -2.77 27.39 20.76
C ASN A 688 -4.28 27.13 20.87
N ILE A 689 -4.68 25.86 20.77
CA ILE A 689 -6.09 25.45 20.87
C ILE A 689 -6.61 25.48 22.33
N SER A 690 -5.72 25.48 23.33
CA SER A 690 -6.14 25.63 24.75
C SER A 690 -6.86 26.95 25.03
N ARG A 691 -6.41 28.03 24.35
CA ARG A 691 -7.01 29.37 24.39
C ARG A 691 -8.10 29.51 23.34
N ALA A 692 -7.98 28.78 22.23
CA ALA A 692 -8.95 28.72 21.15
C ALA A 692 -9.91 27.54 21.26
N ARG A 693 -10.79 27.63 22.27
CA ARG A 693 -11.87 26.67 22.54
C ARG A 693 -12.89 26.56 21.40
N GLU A 694 -12.83 27.47 20.43
CA GLU A 694 -13.69 27.52 19.25
C GLU A 694 -12.83 27.34 17.99
N THR A 695 -12.34 26.13 17.76
CA THR A 695 -11.63 25.78 16.52
C THR A 695 -12.42 24.72 15.77
N TYR A 696 -12.86 25.05 14.56
CA TYR A 696 -13.73 24.23 13.73
C TYR A 696 -13.04 23.82 12.45
N VAL A 697 -13.30 22.59 12.05
CA VAL A 697 -12.93 22.02 10.77
C VAL A 697 -14.20 21.91 9.95
N ASN A 698 -14.21 22.55 8.79
CA ASN A 698 -15.38 22.64 7.93
C ASN A 698 -15.05 21.95 6.60
N PRO A 699 -15.21 20.60 6.52
CA PRO A 699 -14.96 19.84 5.31
C PRO A 699 -16.15 19.89 4.35
N VAL A 700 -15.86 19.99 3.05
CA VAL A 700 -16.83 19.79 1.97
C VAL A 700 -16.60 18.41 1.37
N SER A 701 -17.67 17.64 1.21
CA SER A 701 -17.63 16.27 0.68
C SER A 701 -18.86 15.97 -0.19
N VAL A 702 -18.61 15.70 -1.47
CA VAL A 702 -19.59 15.15 -2.40
C VAL A 702 -19.94 13.69 -2.05
N TYR A 703 -19.01 12.95 -1.42
CA TYR A 703 -19.24 11.57 -1.01
C TYR A 703 -20.35 11.46 0.04
N VAL A 704 -20.24 12.25 1.12
CA VAL A 704 -21.21 12.23 2.23
C VAL A 704 -22.59 12.68 1.75
N SER A 705 -22.66 13.73 0.92
CA SER A 705 -23.92 14.27 0.41
C SER A 705 -24.67 13.30 -0.52
N ASN A 706 -23.97 12.61 -1.42
CA ASN A 706 -24.63 11.82 -2.46
C ASN A 706 -24.98 10.40 -2.00
N THR A 707 -24.24 9.83 -1.05
CA THR A 707 -24.40 8.41 -0.66
C THR A 707 -25.10 8.23 0.68
N ASN A 708 -25.53 9.31 1.34
CA ASN A 708 -25.81 9.31 2.80
C ASN A 708 -24.67 8.59 3.55
N GLY A 709 -23.44 8.86 3.09
CA GLY A 709 -22.27 8.06 3.39
C GLY A 709 -21.85 8.27 4.83
N LYS A 710 -22.02 7.24 5.66
CA LYS A 710 -21.52 7.26 7.04
C LYS A 710 -20.00 7.27 7.04
N VAL A 711 -19.41 8.28 7.68
CA VAL A 711 -17.94 8.44 7.77
C VAL A 711 -17.50 8.63 9.22
N ASN A 712 -16.29 8.19 9.52
CA ASN A 712 -15.59 8.48 10.76
C ASN A 712 -14.67 9.67 10.51
N PHE A 713 -14.91 10.76 11.24
CA PHE A 713 -13.96 11.86 11.33
C PHE A 713 -12.83 11.48 12.28
N ILE A 714 -11.60 11.64 11.77
CA ILE A 714 -10.37 11.30 12.46
C ILE A 714 -9.49 12.56 12.43
N ALA A 715 -9.17 13.08 13.61
CA ALA A 715 -8.13 14.09 13.77
C ALA A 715 -7.03 13.55 14.69
N VAL A 716 -5.79 13.55 14.21
CA VAL A 716 -4.60 13.17 14.98
C VAL A 716 -3.63 14.34 14.97
N ALA A 717 -3.49 15.00 16.11
CA ALA A 717 -2.63 16.15 16.30
C ALA A 717 -1.37 15.80 17.09
N ILE A 718 -0.27 16.46 16.74
CA ILE A 718 0.97 16.45 17.52
C ILE A 718 1.04 17.74 18.32
N ALA A 719 0.92 17.58 19.63
CA ALA A 719 0.92 18.69 20.56
C ALA A 719 2.28 18.84 21.26
N ILE A 720 2.66 20.08 21.52
CA ILE A 720 3.86 20.44 22.29
C ILE A 720 3.49 20.45 23.77
N ASN A 721 4.30 19.76 24.58
CA ASN A 721 4.22 19.80 26.03
C ASN A 721 5.62 19.83 26.65
N PHE A 722 5.70 19.98 27.96
CA PHE A 722 6.95 19.96 28.72
C PHE A 722 6.89 18.86 29.77
N LEU A 723 7.91 18.00 29.77
CA LEU A 723 8.15 17.04 30.82
C LEU A 723 9.04 17.71 31.88
N LEU A 724 8.48 17.97 33.06
CA LEU A 724 9.25 18.44 34.20
C LEU A 724 10.00 17.26 34.79
N ILE A 725 11.32 17.40 34.93
CA ILE A 725 12.18 16.36 35.47
C ILE A 725 12.60 16.79 36.86
N SER A 726 12.13 16.08 37.88
CA SER A 726 12.58 16.20 39.25
C SER A 726 12.86 14.82 39.83
N ASP A 727 13.70 14.77 40.86
CA ASP A 727 14.04 13.51 41.52
C ASP A 727 12.78 12.82 42.07
N GLY A 728 12.46 11.64 41.52
CA GLY A 728 11.28 10.86 41.89
C GLY A 728 9.93 11.36 41.35
N SER A 729 9.84 12.40 40.52
CA SER A 729 8.59 12.74 39.83
C SER A 729 8.77 13.34 38.43
N ALA A 730 7.98 12.80 37.49
CA ALA A 730 7.84 13.32 36.13
C ALA A 730 6.38 13.67 35.88
N VAL A 731 6.12 14.95 35.60
CA VAL A 731 4.78 15.48 35.38
C VAL A 731 4.78 16.37 34.13
N LEU A 732 3.69 16.31 33.37
CA LEU A 732 3.47 17.21 32.25
C LEU A 732 3.05 18.58 32.74
N ARG A 733 3.68 19.63 32.23
CA ARG A 733 3.31 21.01 32.58
C ARG A 733 1.87 21.34 32.20
N TYR A 734 1.45 20.93 31.00
CA TYR A 734 0.05 20.99 30.61
C TYR A 734 -0.58 19.64 30.95
N SER A 735 -1.07 19.47 32.17
CA SER A 735 -1.95 18.35 32.55
C SER A 735 -3.39 18.83 32.54
N THR A 736 -4.28 18.14 31.82
CA THR A 736 -5.72 18.41 31.81
C THR A 736 -6.46 17.55 32.80
#